data_AF-A0A1G0ZGD0-F1
#
_entry.id   AF-A0A1G0ZGD0-F1
#
_cell.length_a   1.000
_cell.length_b   1.000
_cell.length_c   1.000
_cell.angle_alpha   90.00
_cell.angle_beta   90.00
_cell.angle_gamma   90.00
#
_symmetry.space_group_name_H-M   'P 1'
#
loop_
_entity.id
_entity.type
_entity.pdbx_description
1 polymer ?
#
loop_
_entity_poly.entity_id
_entity_poly.type
_entity_poly.pdbx_seq_one_letter_code
_entity_poly.pdbx_strand_id
1 'polypeptide(L)'
;MAQHQTGKKPKTDKTIKVHADAQKTMSAYAGEDKDVPPVDFEDVKKSFRISNAVPSSHYSKVRTIGFGGVGLVISGHDPNLDRDVAIKMLRAENKNRISEVERFIREARATASIEHPNVIPVHEMGIMDGVGVFFSMKKVQGDNFQTVLEGFKRGKKEYSEKYTQHQLLEIFINICNGVAYAHSKRIIHRDLKPHNVLIGDFGEVLVMDWGLAKFLDAGVGKDPVPFQHKTGDKPFTGDSSMTIDGTISGTPNYMPPEQAEGKNSELDERSDIYSLGAILYQILTYEPPFSGDDLQKVLEDVRKGSFIPPVKRFAEYRIPRELEAICLKAMAFEKKSRYQTVQELVRDVRNYMEGFSVSAYPDSSLVKFRKLCFRHPAVSSTAAAIIMIFTVGYATVEGVLYFNYMQTVSAADKDREIGNSELREAEEKYRELGQIASKRVVREETKKETELSNEVKSHYMAAENRYESAVIRYTSVPPPYARAREVREGLMDIMFRRLKYSVLVGNYERAQKWIGFIHLWCGENLEKLSPENRSTIQTFEGVVRGDGYITVKTSPSGASVTLSKLVDNGNGILAGTEQKDLGVSPVKEFVIPKGSYVLKLRAPGRPEAIYPVAINHGEEQSDEISIPESIPDGMAYVPAGEFFIGGENSRYYRSHEIVIPGFYIKKHEATFGEYLEFWKSLRTAEEKKKHVARVIFESSDRSFQDAWDADGKLIRPLKENFPVVGILQESAEAYCAWLGAKTGRRTTLPTAEQWEKAARGVDGRCFPWGDGFNAEYANISENEEARKKFGYWAPPGSFPKDVSVYGVFDMGGNVREMTSSKFIDGGQFYQIKGASSSTTRRFLYCAYASDTPVAPSDVGFRYVMPVDGK
;
A
#
# COMPACT_ATOMS: atom_id res chain seq x y z
N MET A 1 21.13 62.10 -45.79
CA MET A 1 20.32 63.33 -45.86
C MET A 1 20.14 63.88 -44.45
N ALA A 2 19.99 65.20 -44.34
CA ALA A 2 19.77 66.04 -43.15
C ALA A 2 21.03 66.52 -42.37
N GLN A 3 21.39 67.76 -42.69
CA GLN A 3 22.19 68.71 -41.92
C GLN A 3 21.41 69.20 -40.69
N HIS A 4 22.07 69.46 -39.54
CA HIS A 4 22.05 70.79 -38.89
C HIS A 4 23.02 70.86 -37.70
N GLN A 5 24.10 71.61 -37.93
CA GLN A 5 24.65 72.71 -37.16
C GLN A 5 24.48 72.84 -35.63
N THR A 6 25.63 73.21 -35.04
CA THR A 6 25.87 74.13 -33.92
C THR A 6 25.87 73.57 -32.50
N GLY A 7 26.95 73.85 -31.76
CA GLY A 7 26.94 73.69 -30.31
C GLY A 7 28.30 73.57 -29.64
N LYS A 8 28.99 74.71 -29.47
CA LYS A 8 29.84 75.06 -28.32
C LYS A 8 30.77 73.96 -27.74
N LYS A 9 32.07 74.10 -28.01
CA LYS A 9 33.14 73.53 -27.18
C LYS A 9 32.94 73.91 -25.70
N PRO A 10 33.00 72.96 -24.75
CA PRO A 10 33.02 73.31 -23.34
C PRO A 10 34.35 73.99 -22.98
N LYS A 11 34.24 75.18 -22.38
CA LYS A 11 35.32 75.89 -21.70
C LYS A 11 35.60 75.18 -20.37
N THR A 12 36.58 74.31 -20.31
CA THR A 12 37.37 74.06 -19.09
C THR A 12 38.71 73.47 -19.50
N ASP A 13 39.62 74.35 -19.88
CA ASP A 13 41.01 74.15 -19.51
C ASP A 13 41.69 75.51 -19.45
N LYS A 14 41.95 76.01 -18.23
CA LYS A 14 43.01 77.01 -18.03
C LYS A 14 44.33 76.26 -18.14
N THR A 15 44.60 75.68 -19.31
CA THR A 15 45.95 75.29 -19.68
C THR A 15 46.71 76.61 -19.83
N ILE A 16 47.61 76.89 -18.89
CA ILE A 16 48.63 77.90 -19.11
C ILE A 16 49.31 77.51 -20.43
N LYS A 17 49.08 78.30 -21.47
CA LYS A 17 49.69 78.11 -22.79
C LYS A 17 51.17 78.46 -22.65
N VAL A 18 51.97 77.53 -22.12
CA VAL A 18 53.43 77.62 -22.20
C VAL A 18 53.83 76.91 -23.49
N HIS A 19 54.01 77.68 -24.57
CA HIS A 19 54.94 77.28 -25.63
C HIS A 19 56.33 77.28 -24.99
N ALA A 20 56.68 76.16 -24.40
CA ALA A 20 57.91 76.00 -23.67
C ALA A 20 58.93 75.41 -24.64
N ASP A 21 59.86 76.27 -25.08
CA ASP A 21 61.12 75.84 -25.69
C ASP A 21 61.74 74.75 -24.81
N ALA A 22 62.19 73.65 -25.40
CA ALA A 22 62.79 72.55 -24.64
C ALA A 22 63.94 73.08 -23.78
N GLN A 23 64.72 74.04 -24.30
CA GLN A 23 65.76 74.73 -23.53
C GLN A 23 65.21 75.51 -22.33
N LYS A 24 64.11 76.25 -22.49
CA LYS A 24 63.55 77.14 -21.45
C LYS A 24 62.85 76.38 -20.33
N THR A 25 62.23 75.25 -20.67
CA THR A 25 61.62 74.32 -19.70
C THR A 25 62.71 73.63 -18.90
N MET A 26 63.70 73.05 -19.59
CA MET A 26 64.80 72.32 -18.96
C MET A 26 65.72 73.25 -18.15
N SER A 27 65.93 74.49 -18.61
CA SER A 27 66.71 75.51 -17.87
C SER A 27 66.03 75.98 -16.58
N ALA A 28 64.69 76.01 -16.53
CA ALA A 28 63.97 76.38 -15.31
C ALA A 28 64.15 75.34 -14.18
N TYR A 29 64.50 74.10 -14.53
CA TYR A 29 64.78 73.02 -13.57
C TYR A 29 66.28 72.84 -13.26
N ALA A 30 67.16 73.56 -13.97
CA ALA A 30 68.59 73.60 -13.67
C ALA A 30 68.93 74.43 -12.41
N GLY A 31 67.98 75.20 -11.86
CA GLY A 31 68.19 76.06 -10.68
C GLY A 31 68.79 75.34 -9.47
N GLU A 32 69.73 76.00 -8.80
CA GLU A 32 70.42 75.50 -7.60
C GLU A 32 69.63 75.84 -6.34
N ASP A 33 69.43 74.84 -5.47
CA ASP A 33 68.99 75.07 -4.09
C ASP A 33 70.23 75.44 -3.27
N LYS A 34 70.28 76.66 -2.72
CA LYS A 34 71.50 77.23 -2.11
C LYS A 34 71.81 76.63 -0.73
N ASP A 35 70.87 75.89 -0.14
CA ASP A 35 70.96 75.40 1.25
C ASP A 35 71.39 73.93 1.36
N VAL A 36 71.64 73.22 0.24
CA VAL A 36 72.08 71.82 0.22
C VAL A 36 73.32 71.66 -0.69
N PRO A 37 74.44 71.06 -0.23
CA PRO A 37 75.61 70.85 -1.08
C PRO A 37 75.25 70.06 -2.35
N PRO A 38 75.80 70.42 -3.52
CA PRO A 38 75.50 69.71 -4.76
C PRO A 38 75.99 68.26 -4.68
N VAL A 39 75.15 67.32 -5.13
CA VAL A 39 75.54 65.92 -5.26
C VAL A 39 76.53 65.80 -6.43
N ASP A 40 77.67 65.17 -6.20
CA ASP A 40 78.62 64.85 -7.27
C ASP A 40 78.04 63.71 -8.15
N PHE A 41 77.54 64.08 -9.33
CA PHE A 41 76.96 63.13 -10.26
C PHE A 41 77.98 62.17 -10.88
N GLU A 42 79.29 62.47 -10.86
CA GLU A 42 80.33 61.50 -11.24
C GLU A 42 80.50 60.40 -10.17
N ASP A 43 80.34 60.75 -8.89
CA ASP A 43 80.31 59.77 -7.81
C ASP A 43 79.03 58.92 -7.86
N VAL A 44 77.88 59.51 -8.21
CA VAL A 44 76.63 58.76 -8.47
C VAL A 44 76.81 57.81 -9.66
N LYS A 45 77.43 58.27 -10.75
CA LYS A 45 77.71 57.48 -11.96
C LYS A 45 78.55 56.25 -11.65
N LYS A 46 79.60 56.39 -10.84
CA LYS A 46 80.46 55.28 -10.40
C LYS A 46 79.76 54.36 -9.41
N SER A 47 79.18 54.91 -8.35
CA SER A 47 78.56 54.14 -7.25
C SER A 47 77.38 53.30 -7.74
N PHE A 48 76.57 53.87 -8.64
CA PHE A 48 75.41 53.20 -9.22
C PHE A 48 75.66 52.62 -10.61
N ARG A 49 76.90 52.60 -11.14
CA ARG A 49 77.21 52.00 -12.46
C ARG A 49 76.30 52.49 -13.60
N ILE A 50 76.06 53.81 -13.68
CA ILE A 50 75.27 54.42 -14.75
C ILE A 50 76.22 54.80 -15.88
N SER A 51 76.09 54.20 -17.06
CA SER A 51 76.99 54.48 -18.19
C SER A 51 76.49 55.60 -19.10
N ASN A 52 75.18 55.80 -19.19
CA ASN A 52 74.56 56.67 -20.18
C ASN A 52 74.51 58.11 -19.66
N ALA A 53 75.25 58.99 -20.32
CA ALA A 53 75.13 60.44 -20.16
C ALA A 53 74.60 61.01 -21.48
N VAL A 54 73.53 61.80 -21.42
CA VAL A 54 72.92 62.42 -22.61
C VAL A 54 72.83 63.93 -22.44
N PRO A 55 73.12 64.72 -23.49
CA PRO A 55 72.90 66.16 -23.43
C PRO A 55 71.40 66.45 -23.29
N SER A 56 71.05 67.54 -22.62
CA SER A 56 69.64 67.95 -22.45
C SER A 56 68.88 68.18 -23.76
N SER A 57 69.60 68.35 -24.88
CA SER A 57 69.06 68.46 -26.24
C SER A 57 68.71 67.12 -26.91
N HIS A 58 69.01 65.98 -26.29
CA HIS A 58 68.77 64.65 -26.87
C HIS A 58 67.29 64.40 -27.18
N TYR A 59 66.41 64.86 -26.30
CA TYR A 59 64.96 64.75 -26.47
C TYR A 59 64.36 66.03 -27.05
N SER A 60 63.56 65.89 -28.11
CA SER A 60 62.88 67.01 -28.76
C SER A 60 61.40 67.10 -28.37
N LYS A 61 60.74 68.22 -28.69
CA LYS A 61 59.29 68.45 -28.46
C LYS A 61 58.84 68.21 -27.01
N VAL A 62 59.67 68.61 -26.04
CA VAL A 62 59.43 68.38 -24.62
C VAL A 62 58.16 69.08 -24.13
N ARG A 63 57.30 68.36 -23.40
CA ARG A 63 56.10 68.92 -22.75
C ARG A 63 55.90 68.31 -21.37
N THR A 64 55.54 69.10 -20.37
CA THR A 64 55.19 68.56 -19.05
C THR A 64 53.90 67.73 -19.13
N ILE A 65 53.94 66.48 -18.64
CA ILE A 65 52.77 65.61 -18.50
C ILE A 65 52.15 65.80 -17.12
N GLY A 66 52.99 65.85 -16.07
CA GLY A 66 52.52 66.02 -14.70
C GLY A 66 53.63 66.14 -13.67
N PHE A 67 53.23 66.50 -12.45
CA PHE A 67 54.09 66.59 -11.28
C PHE A 67 53.73 65.46 -10.30
N GLY A 68 54.72 64.67 -9.87
CA GLY A 68 54.58 63.74 -8.76
C GLY A 68 55.11 64.34 -7.45
N GLY A 69 55.05 63.57 -6.35
CA GLY A 69 55.53 64.03 -5.03
C GLY A 69 57.02 64.38 -4.98
N VAL A 70 57.87 63.61 -5.68
CA VAL A 70 59.34 63.75 -5.65
C VAL A 70 59.94 64.12 -7.02
N GLY A 71 59.23 63.78 -8.12
CA GLY A 71 59.74 63.90 -9.49
C GLY A 71 58.79 64.62 -10.46
N LEU A 72 59.36 65.05 -11.59
CA LEU A 72 58.68 65.64 -12.74
C LEU A 72 58.61 64.60 -13.87
N VAL A 73 57.45 64.49 -14.54
CA VAL A 73 57.29 63.66 -15.73
C VAL A 73 57.02 64.54 -16.95
N ILE A 74 57.87 64.43 -17.96
CA ILE A 74 57.75 65.14 -19.24
C ILE A 74 57.56 64.14 -20.38
N SER A 75 56.83 64.53 -21.42
CA SER A 75 56.86 63.88 -22.72
C SER A 75 58.08 64.38 -23.47
N GLY A 76 58.83 63.50 -24.10
CA GLY A 76 59.89 63.83 -25.06
C GLY A 76 59.77 62.96 -26.31
N HIS A 77 60.30 63.44 -27.42
CA HIS A 77 60.43 62.66 -28.65
C HIS A 77 61.89 62.23 -28.79
N ASP A 78 62.12 60.91 -28.81
CA ASP A 78 63.40 60.26 -29.05
C ASP A 78 63.62 60.18 -30.58
N PRO A 79 64.50 61.02 -31.15
CA PRO A 79 64.70 61.06 -32.59
C PRO A 79 65.47 59.85 -33.12
N ASN A 80 66.20 59.11 -32.27
CA ASN A 80 66.99 57.95 -32.70
C ASN A 80 66.11 56.74 -32.98
N LEU A 81 65.04 56.59 -32.20
CA LEU A 81 64.06 55.50 -32.33
C LEU A 81 62.73 55.96 -32.94
N ASP A 82 62.63 57.24 -33.33
CA ASP A 82 61.44 57.91 -33.87
C ASP A 82 60.17 57.60 -33.06
N ARG A 83 60.23 57.82 -31.75
CA ARG A 83 59.12 57.52 -30.82
C ARG A 83 58.94 58.58 -29.75
N ASP A 84 57.71 58.71 -29.28
CA ASP A 84 57.43 59.49 -28.08
C ASP A 84 57.67 58.65 -26.82
N VAL A 85 58.36 59.23 -25.84
CA VAL A 85 58.65 58.63 -24.54
C VAL A 85 58.17 59.55 -23.41
N ALA A 86 57.90 58.95 -22.24
CA ALA A 86 57.74 59.68 -20.99
C ALA A 86 59.08 59.64 -20.25
N ILE A 87 59.55 60.78 -19.77
CA ILE A 87 60.84 60.93 -19.08
C ILE A 87 60.53 61.38 -17.66
N LYS A 88 60.93 60.57 -16.68
CA LYS A 88 60.86 60.92 -15.26
C LYS A 88 62.22 61.48 -14.84
N MET A 89 62.20 62.54 -14.04
CA MET A 89 63.39 63.18 -13.46
C MET A 89 63.08 63.69 -12.06
N LEU A 90 64.10 63.92 -11.24
CA LEU A 90 63.92 64.55 -9.93
C LEU A 90 63.62 66.04 -10.07
N ARG A 91 62.82 66.57 -9.15
CA ARG A 91 62.62 68.03 -9.04
C ARG A 91 63.94 68.70 -8.63
N ALA A 92 64.12 69.97 -9.01
CA ALA A 92 65.31 70.75 -8.68
C ALA A 92 65.64 70.75 -7.18
N GLU A 93 64.63 70.76 -6.32
CA GLU A 93 64.74 70.72 -4.84
C GLU A 93 65.23 69.37 -4.29
N ASN A 94 65.07 68.28 -5.05
CA ASN A 94 65.37 66.91 -4.62
C ASN A 94 66.61 66.33 -5.32
N LYS A 95 67.12 66.95 -6.39
CA LYS A 95 68.26 66.44 -7.18
C LYS A 95 69.55 66.33 -6.37
N ASN A 96 69.69 67.14 -5.31
CA ASN A 96 70.85 67.15 -4.41
C ASN A 96 70.60 66.36 -3.11
N ARG A 97 69.45 65.68 -2.96
CA ARG A 97 69.16 64.84 -1.80
C ARG A 97 69.50 63.41 -2.12
N ILE A 98 70.63 62.92 -1.61
CA ILE A 98 71.17 61.58 -1.89
C ILE A 98 70.10 60.50 -1.68
N SER A 99 69.34 60.55 -0.59
CA SER A 99 68.26 59.59 -0.30
C SER A 99 67.20 59.53 -1.39
N GLU A 100 66.84 60.67 -2.01
CA GLU A 100 65.87 60.74 -3.11
C GLU A 100 66.49 60.26 -4.43
N VAL A 101 67.78 60.54 -4.67
CA VAL A 101 68.53 60.01 -5.82
C VAL A 101 68.64 58.49 -5.78
N GLU A 102 68.98 57.92 -4.62
CA GLU A 102 69.06 56.47 -4.43
C GLU A 102 67.69 55.81 -4.63
N ARG A 103 66.63 56.39 -4.05
CA ARG A 103 65.26 55.91 -4.21
C ARG A 103 64.81 55.94 -5.67
N PHE A 104 65.14 57.02 -6.38
CA PHE A 104 64.81 57.20 -7.80
C PHE A 104 65.51 56.17 -8.69
N ILE A 105 66.79 55.88 -8.47
CA ILE A 105 67.53 54.85 -9.20
C ILE A 105 66.97 53.45 -8.89
N ARG A 106 66.64 53.18 -7.62
CA ARG A 106 66.02 51.91 -7.19
C ARG A 106 64.66 51.70 -7.87
N GLU A 107 63.82 52.74 -7.95
CA GLU A 107 62.54 52.71 -8.65
C GLU A 107 62.73 52.30 -10.13
N ALA A 108 63.61 53.00 -10.84
CA ALA A 108 63.87 52.75 -12.26
C ALA A 108 64.34 51.30 -12.50
N ARG A 109 65.25 50.80 -11.65
CA ARG A 109 65.77 49.42 -11.73
C ARG A 109 64.73 48.36 -11.38
N ALA A 110 63.97 48.58 -10.32
CA ALA A 110 62.91 47.68 -9.92
C ALA A 110 61.88 47.54 -11.05
N THR A 111 61.43 48.67 -11.61
CA THR A 111 60.51 48.70 -12.74
C THR A 111 61.11 48.01 -13.98
N ALA A 112 62.37 48.30 -14.34
CA ALA A 112 63.04 47.71 -15.50
C ALA A 112 63.24 46.19 -15.38
N SER A 113 63.36 45.66 -14.16
CA SER A 113 63.52 44.21 -13.93
C SER A 113 62.25 43.39 -14.14
N ILE A 114 61.11 44.07 -14.33
CA ILE A 114 59.78 43.46 -14.44
C ILE A 114 59.25 43.62 -15.87
N GLU A 115 59.76 42.80 -16.78
CA GLU A 115 59.30 42.75 -18.17
C GLU A 115 57.96 42.01 -18.29
N HIS A 116 56.84 42.75 -18.25
CA HIS A 116 55.49 42.19 -18.37
C HIS A 116 54.53 43.14 -19.09
N PRO A 117 53.55 42.64 -19.89
CA PRO A 117 52.58 43.49 -20.59
C PRO A 117 51.74 44.41 -19.69
N ASN A 118 51.65 44.10 -18.39
CA ASN A 118 50.92 44.89 -17.39
C ASN A 118 51.82 45.72 -16.45
N VAL A 119 53.10 45.89 -16.79
CA VAL A 119 54.02 46.77 -16.07
C VAL A 119 54.63 47.75 -17.06
N ILE A 120 54.75 49.02 -16.67
CA ILE A 120 55.28 50.05 -17.57
C ILE A 120 56.74 49.73 -17.94
N PRO A 121 57.08 49.56 -19.24
CA PRO A 121 58.45 49.27 -19.61
C PRO A 121 59.32 50.53 -19.51
N VAL A 122 60.43 50.41 -18.78
CA VAL A 122 61.51 51.40 -18.76
C VAL A 122 62.41 51.14 -19.97
N HIS A 123 62.72 52.20 -20.71
CA HIS A 123 63.52 52.13 -21.93
C HIS A 123 64.99 52.42 -21.67
N GLU A 124 65.30 53.45 -20.88
CA GLU A 124 66.68 53.77 -20.49
C GLU A 124 66.74 54.53 -19.16
N MET A 125 67.90 54.50 -18.52
CA MET A 125 68.24 55.30 -17.34
C MET A 125 69.61 55.93 -17.56
N GLY A 126 69.78 57.19 -17.18
CA GLY A 126 71.01 57.93 -17.39
C GLY A 126 71.13 59.18 -16.53
N ILE A 127 72.18 59.97 -16.80
CA ILE A 127 72.37 61.31 -16.26
C ILE A 127 72.20 62.30 -17.42
N MET A 128 71.41 63.34 -17.20
CA MET A 128 71.17 64.39 -18.18
C MET A 128 71.82 65.69 -17.72
N ASP A 129 72.62 66.29 -18.60
CA ASP A 129 73.43 67.47 -18.29
C ASP A 129 72.57 68.63 -17.73
N GLY A 130 72.95 69.13 -16.54
CA GLY A 130 72.26 70.22 -15.85
C GLY A 130 70.93 69.84 -15.17
N VAL A 131 70.45 68.61 -15.33
CA VAL A 131 69.16 68.12 -14.80
C VAL A 131 69.34 67.02 -13.76
N GLY A 132 70.34 66.15 -13.91
CA GLY A 132 70.64 65.05 -12.99
C GLY A 132 70.11 63.70 -13.50
N VAL A 133 69.84 62.77 -12.58
CA VAL A 133 69.37 61.41 -12.94
C VAL A 133 67.99 61.45 -13.60
N PHE A 134 67.82 60.66 -14.66
CA PHE A 134 66.55 60.49 -15.35
C PHE A 134 66.38 59.04 -15.79
N PHE A 135 65.14 58.65 -16.08
CA PHE A 135 64.85 57.46 -16.88
C PHE A 135 63.69 57.73 -17.82
N SER A 136 63.72 57.11 -19.00
CA SER A 136 62.63 57.15 -19.96
C SER A 136 61.84 55.85 -19.96
N MET A 137 60.55 55.93 -20.23
CA MET A 137 59.60 54.83 -20.21
C MET A 137 58.56 55.03 -21.31
N LYS A 138 57.75 54.00 -21.57
CA LYS A 138 56.66 54.09 -22.53
C LYS A 138 55.74 55.27 -22.19
N LYS A 139 55.44 56.11 -23.20
CA LYS A 139 54.39 57.11 -23.10
C LYS A 139 53.05 56.45 -23.37
N VAL A 140 52.12 56.55 -22.42
CA VAL A 140 50.77 55.98 -22.53
C VAL A 140 49.78 57.11 -22.76
N GLN A 141 48.87 56.93 -23.73
CA GLN A 141 47.74 57.84 -23.94
C GLN A 141 46.53 57.28 -23.20
N GLY A 142 46.09 57.98 -22.15
CA GLY A 142 44.96 57.56 -21.32
C GLY A 142 44.99 58.19 -19.94
N ASP A 143 44.08 57.73 -19.08
CA ASP A 143 43.92 58.19 -17.69
C ASP A 143 44.61 57.23 -16.71
N ASN A 144 45.00 57.73 -15.54
CA ASN A 144 45.29 56.84 -14.42
C ASN A 144 43.98 56.25 -13.86
N PHE A 145 44.05 55.09 -13.22
CA PHE A 145 42.85 54.38 -12.77
C PHE A 145 42.11 55.11 -11.65
N GLN A 146 42.80 55.95 -10.86
CA GLN A 146 42.15 56.83 -9.87
C GLN A 146 41.20 57.82 -10.55
N THR A 147 41.61 58.44 -11.66
CA THR A 147 40.76 59.36 -12.44
C THR A 147 39.52 58.66 -12.99
N VAL A 148 39.66 57.41 -13.45
CA VAL A 148 38.53 56.59 -13.93
C VAL A 148 37.53 56.36 -12.79
N LEU A 149 37.98 55.89 -11.62
CA LEU A 149 37.12 55.60 -10.47
C LEU A 149 36.46 56.87 -9.89
N GLU A 150 37.15 58.01 -9.89
CA GLU A 150 36.55 59.30 -9.53
C GLU A 150 35.46 59.74 -10.52
N GLY A 151 35.61 59.41 -11.80
CA GLY A 151 34.58 59.62 -12.82
C GLY A 151 33.28 58.89 -12.48
N PHE A 152 33.37 57.63 -12.04
CA PHE A 152 32.25 56.85 -11.54
C PHE A 152 31.62 57.47 -10.29
N LYS A 153 32.43 57.83 -9.28
CA LYS A 153 31.95 58.48 -8.06
C LYS A 153 31.17 59.76 -8.33
N ARG A 154 31.60 60.56 -9.31
CA ARG A 154 30.95 61.83 -9.72
C ARG A 154 29.78 61.62 -10.70
N GLY A 155 29.44 60.38 -11.06
CA GLY A 155 28.34 60.07 -11.98
C GLY A 155 28.56 60.55 -13.42
N LYS A 156 29.81 60.66 -13.88
CA LYS A 156 30.12 61.11 -15.25
C LYS A 156 29.78 60.01 -16.26
N LYS A 157 28.78 60.26 -17.12
CA LYS A 157 28.28 59.29 -18.12
C LYS A 157 29.36 58.70 -19.03
N GLU A 158 30.32 59.51 -19.45
CA GLU A 158 31.45 59.12 -20.30
C GLU A 158 32.20 57.88 -19.76
N TYR A 159 32.43 57.80 -18.45
CA TYR A 159 33.13 56.66 -17.84
C TYR A 159 32.22 55.44 -17.69
N SER A 160 30.95 55.63 -17.36
CA SER A 160 29.99 54.52 -17.25
C SER A 160 29.59 53.90 -18.60
N GLU A 161 29.71 54.66 -19.70
CA GLU A 161 29.52 54.15 -21.07
C GLU A 161 30.78 53.43 -21.58
N LYS A 162 31.98 53.91 -21.18
CA LYS A 162 33.27 53.32 -21.59
C LYS A 162 33.62 52.05 -20.82
N TYR A 163 33.28 51.95 -19.53
CA TYR A 163 33.63 50.81 -18.68
C TYR A 163 32.40 50.19 -17.99
N THR A 164 32.17 48.91 -18.28
CA THR A 164 31.24 48.04 -17.55
C THR A 164 31.90 47.45 -16.32
N GLN A 165 31.12 46.90 -15.38
CA GLN A 165 31.65 46.17 -14.23
C GLN A 165 32.56 45.00 -14.65
N HIS A 166 32.22 44.31 -15.74
CA HIS A 166 33.06 43.26 -16.32
C HIS A 166 34.43 43.80 -16.73
N GLN A 167 34.47 44.92 -17.47
CA GLN A 167 35.71 45.57 -17.88
C GLN A 167 36.55 46.09 -16.69
N LEU A 168 35.91 46.60 -15.64
CA LEU A 168 36.62 46.99 -14.41
C LEU A 168 37.28 45.79 -13.72
N LEU A 169 36.64 44.62 -13.73
CA LEU A 169 37.22 43.38 -13.21
C LEU A 169 38.33 42.83 -14.13
N GLU A 170 38.22 42.99 -15.45
CA GLU A 170 39.32 42.67 -16.37
C GLU A 170 40.54 43.57 -16.14
N ILE A 171 40.33 44.88 -15.94
CA ILE A 171 41.38 45.81 -15.54
C ILE A 171 42.03 45.34 -14.24
N PHE A 172 41.23 44.96 -13.25
CA PHE A 172 41.72 44.43 -11.99
C PHE A 172 42.56 43.17 -12.16
N ILE A 173 42.11 42.22 -12.98
CA ILE A 173 42.86 41.00 -13.31
C ILE A 173 44.19 41.35 -13.98
N ASN A 174 44.22 42.34 -14.87
CA ASN A 174 45.44 42.79 -15.52
C ASN A 174 46.45 43.43 -14.55
N ILE A 175 45.97 44.24 -13.59
CA ILE A 175 46.81 44.75 -12.49
C ILE A 175 47.39 43.57 -11.70
N CYS A 176 46.53 42.61 -11.33
CA CYS A 176 46.95 41.42 -10.60
C CYS A 176 48.00 40.60 -11.38
N ASN A 177 47.87 40.44 -12.69
CA ASN A 177 48.85 39.71 -13.50
C ASN A 177 50.23 40.40 -13.48
N GLY A 178 50.28 41.73 -13.56
CA GLY A 178 51.53 42.48 -13.43
C GLY A 178 52.20 42.30 -12.07
N VAL A 179 51.41 42.37 -10.98
CA VAL A 179 51.89 42.17 -9.61
C VAL A 179 52.32 40.72 -9.37
N ALA A 180 51.55 39.75 -9.85
CA ALA A 180 51.86 38.33 -9.76
C ALA A 180 53.19 37.98 -10.44
N TYR A 181 53.48 38.62 -11.59
CA TYR A 181 54.76 38.46 -12.25
C TYR A 181 55.91 39.08 -11.44
N ALA A 182 55.71 40.26 -10.86
CA ALA A 182 56.71 40.87 -9.96
C ALA A 182 56.99 39.99 -8.71
N HIS A 183 55.94 39.40 -8.11
CA HIS A 183 56.07 38.43 -7.02
C HIS A 183 56.87 37.20 -7.43
N SER A 184 56.71 36.71 -8.66
CA SER A 184 57.54 35.60 -9.19
C SER A 184 59.03 35.96 -9.29
N LYS A 185 59.35 37.25 -9.36
CA LYS A 185 60.71 37.81 -9.31
C LYS A 185 61.14 38.21 -7.89
N ARG A 186 60.34 37.89 -6.86
CA ARG A 186 60.57 38.22 -5.44
C ARG A 186 60.60 39.73 -5.17
N ILE A 187 59.81 40.50 -5.93
CA ILE A 187 59.68 41.95 -5.80
C ILE A 187 58.26 42.28 -5.33
N ILE A 188 58.12 42.95 -4.18
CA ILE A 188 56.84 43.47 -3.69
C ILE A 188 56.76 44.99 -3.90
N HIS A 189 55.58 45.52 -4.20
CA HIS A 189 55.38 46.91 -4.62
C HIS A 189 55.21 47.90 -3.46
N ARG A 190 54.44 47.56 -2.41
CA ARG A 190 54.23 48.34 -1.16
C ARG A 190 53.49 49.69 -1.27
N ASP A 191 53.09 50.14 -2.46
CA ASP A 191 52.25 51.34 -2.65
C ASP A 191 51.28 51.14 -3.83
N LEU A 192 50.66 49.95 -3.89
CA LEU A 192 49.62 49.68 -4.88
C LEU A 192 48.37 50.51 -4.57
N LYS A 193 47.98 51.32 -5.55
CA LYS A 193 46.79 52.17 -5.53
C LYS A 193 46.37 52.50 -6.97
N PRO A 194 45.13 52.92 -7.22
CA PRO A 194 44.67 53.22 -8.58
C PRO A 194 45.46 54.36 -9.26
N HIS A 195 46.06 55.27 -8.50
CA HIS A 195 46.90 56.33 -9.07
C HIS A 195 48.16 55.78 -9.77
N ASN A 196 48.65 54.62 -9.31
CA ASN A 196 49.86 53.96 -9.81
C ASN A 196 49.54 52.94 -10.93
N VAL A 197 48.36 53.06 -11.55
CA VAL A 197 47.92 52.22 -12.68
C VAL A 197 47.47 53.13 -13.81
N LEU A 198 48.03 52.95 -15.00
CA LEU A 198 47.63 53.64 -16.22
C LEU A 198 46.68 52.76 -17.03
N ILE A 199 45.60 53.37 -17.54
CA ILE A 199 44.63 52.76 -18.43
C ILE A 199 44.74 53.47 -19.78
N GLY A 200 45.35 52.81 -20.76
CA GLY A 200 45.50 53.38 -22.10
C GLY A 200 44.25 53.22 -22.96
N ASP A 201 44.12 54.06 -23.98
CA ASP A 201 42.92 54.15 -24.82
C ASP A 201 42.59 52.87 -25.60
N PHE A 202 43.57 51.98 -25.79
CA PHE A 202 43.41 50.69 -26.48
C PHE A 202 43.33 49.49 -25.52
N GLY A 203 42.98 49.72 -24.25
CA GLY A 203 42.74 48.65 -23.26
C GLY A 203 44.00 48.12 -22.57
N GLU A 204 45.14 48.79 -22.73
CA GLU A 204 46.36 48.49 -21.97
C GLU A 204 46.21 48.93 -20.51
N VAL A 205 46.69 48.09 -19.59
CA VAL A 205 46.65 48.32 -18.14
C VAL A 205 48.05 48.14 -17.61
N LEU A 206 48.68 49.21 -17.13
CA LEU A 206 50.10 49.25 -16.81
C LEU A 206 50.33 49.75 -15.38
N VAL A 207 50.90 48.89 -14.54
CA VAL A 207 51.33 49.22 -13.18
C VAL A 207 52.67 49.98 -13.23
N MET A 208 52.77 51.05 -12.46
CA MET A 208 53.94 51.95 -12.41
C MET A 208 54.29 52.35 -10.97
N ASP A 209 55.41 53.08 -10.80
CA ASP A 209 55.84 53.68 -9.53
C ASP A 209 56.27 52.67 -8.44
N TRP A 210 57.27 51.85 -8.76
CA TRP A 210 57.89 50.85 -7.87
C TRP A 210 58.84 51.48 -6.81
N GLY A 211 58.65 52.76 -6.47
CA GLY A 211 59.58 53.55 -5.66
C GLY A 211 59.62 53.20 -4.17
N LEU A 212 58.79 52.26 -3.73
CA LEU A 212 58.79 51.67 -2.38
C LEU A 212 59.06 50.16 -2.41
N ALA A 213 59.42 49.60 -3.57
CA ALA A 213 59.55 48.17 -3.74
C ALA A 213 60.60 47.54 -2.80
N LYS A 214 60.33 46.32 -2.35
CA LYS A 214 61.24 45.52 -1.51
C LYS A 214 61.55 44.20 -2.24
N PHE A 215 62.84 43.87 -2.30
CA PHE A 215 63.32 42.59 -2.82
C PHE A 215 63.41 41.60 -1.66
N LEU A 216 62.77 40.44 -1.76
CA LEU A 216 62.69 39.47 -0.66
C LEU A 216 63.92 38.56 -0.55
N ASP A 217 64.70 38.41 -1.63
CA ASP A 217 65.93 37.60 -1.68
C ASP A 217 67.19 38.47 -1.46
N ALA A 218 67.25 39.23 -0.37
CA ALA A 218 68.44 40.01 0.01
C ALA A 218 69.56 39.10 0.62
N GLY A 219 69.92 38.03 -0.10
CA GLY A 219 70.93 37.05 0.31
C GLY A 219 71.96 36.68 -0.76
N VAL A 220 71.89 37.23 -1.97
CA VAL A 220 72.86 36.89 -3.05
C VAL A 220 73.32 38.15 -3.81
N GLY A 221 74.33 38.82 -3.24
CA GLY A 221 75.47 39.36 -3.99
C GLY A 221 75.26 40.44 -5.07
N LYS A 222 74.30 41.36 -4.94
CA LYS A 222 74.18 42.53 -5.84
C LYS A 222 73.62 43.80 -5.16
N ASP A 223 74.08 44.17 -3.98
CA ASP A 223 73.92 45.56 -3.51
C ASP A 223 75.05 46.44 -4.07
N PRO A 224 74.75 47.61 -4.69
CA PRO A 224 75.77 48.63 -4.89
C PRO A 224 76.27 49.12 -3.53
N VAL A 225 77.58 49.33 -3.43
CA VAL A 225 78.30 49.85 -2.26
C VAL A 225 77.59 51.13 -1.75
N PRO A 226 77.31 51.28 -0.44
CA PRO A 226 76.66 52.47 0.09
C PRO A 226 77.45 53.74 -0.24
N PHE A 227 76.74 54.79 -0.62
CA PHE A 227 77.30 56.08 -1.00
C PHE A 227 77.96 56.76 0.22
N GLN A 228 79.30 56.80 0.26
CA GLN A 228 80.05 57.53 1.30
C GLN A 228 80.22 58.99 0.86
N HIS A 229 79.44 59.91 1.43
CA HIS A 229 79.69 61.34 1.28
C HIS A 229 80.79 61.80 2.25
N LYS A 230 81.76 62.58 1.76
CA LYS A 230 82.81 63.21 2.60
C LYS A 230 82.29 64.45 3.33
N THR A 231 81.28 64.27 4.16
CA THR A 231 80.85 65.23 5.18
C THR A 231 80.46 64.42 6.40
N GLY A 232 80.93 64.80 7.59
CA GLY A 232 80.98 64.00 8.82
C GLY A 232 79.65 63.55 9.45
N ASP A 233 78.60 63.34 8.67
CA ASP A 233 77.43 62.56 9.08
C ASP A 233 77.77 61.07 9.02
N LYS A 234 77.31 60.32 10.02
CA LYS A 234 77.61 58.89 10.18
C LYS A 234 77.37 58.14 8.87
N PRO A 235 78.26 57.20 8.50
CA PRO A 235 78.03 56.36 7.33
C PRO A 235 76.69 55.63 7.50
N PHE A 236 75.80 55.79 6.53
CA PHE A 236 74.67 54.91 6.38
C PHE A 236 75.23 53.58 5.89
N THR A 237 75.69 52.74 6.83
CA THR A 237 76.04 51.35 6.55
C THR A 237 74.80 50.71 5.94
N GLY A 238 74.89 50.35 4.66
CA GLY A 238 73.83 49.82 3.83
C GLY A 238 73.38 48.41 4.23
N ASP A 239 72.93 48.27 5.48
CA ASP A 239 72.24 47.09 6.01
C ASP A 239 70.79 47.43 6.41
N SER A 240 70.22 48.46 5.78
CA SER A 240 68.83 48.89 5.99
C SER A 240 67.98 48.80 4.72
N SER A 241 68.15 47.70 3.97
CA SER A 241 66.99 47.03 3.37
C SER A 241 66.22 46.21 4.42
N MET A 242 66.80 46.01 5.61
CA MET A 242 66.07 45.90 6.88
C MET A 242 65.63 47.30 7.31
N THR A 243 64.42 47.69 6.94
CA THR A 243 63.82 48.94 7.42
C THR A 243 63.71 48.82 8.94
N ILE A 244 64.26 49.78 9.70
CA ILE A 244 64.06 49.86 11.15
C ILE A 244 62.54 49.86 11.38
N ASP A 245 62.02 48.91 12.16
CA ASP A 245 60.61 48.88 12.49
C ASP A 245 60.23 50.22 13.16
N GLY A 246 59.18 50.87 12.65
CA GLY A 246 58.70 52.18 13.14
C GLY A 246 58.63 53.31 12.11
N THR A 247 59.19 53.17 10.90
CA THR A 247 58.98 54.15 9.81
C THR A 247 57.80 53.75 8.92
N ILE A 248 56.77 54.59 8.82
CA ILE A 248 55.58 54.37 7.98
C ILE A 248 55.80 55.06 6.63
N SER A 249 55.62 54.33 5.53
CA SER A 249 55.74 54.86 4.16
C SER A 249 54.65 54.27 3.27
N GLY A 250 54.12 55.06 2.33
CA GLY A 250 53.03 54.67 1.43
C GLY A 250 51.72 55.43 1.69
N THR A 251 50.69 55.13 0.91
CA THR A 251 49.39 55.82 0.95
C THR A 251 48.43 55.13 1.94
N PRO A 252 48.05 55.77 3.07
CA PRO A 252 47.26 55.11 4.13
C PRO A 252 45.95 54.48 3.64
N ASN A 253 45.30 55.07 2.64
CA ASN A 253 43.99 54.64 2.14
C ASN A 253 43.96 53.21 1.55
N TYR A 254 45.12 52.67 1.15
CA TYR A 254 45.26 51.32 0.56
C TYR A 254 46.27 50.45 1.33
N MET A 255 46.79 50.98 2.44
CA MET A 255 47.90 50.40 3.18
C MET A 255 47.44 49.18 4.00
N PRO A 256 48.20 48.08 4.01
CA PRO A 256 47.91 46.95 4.88
C PRO A 256 48.25 47.24 6.36
N PRO A 257 47.56 46.59 7.33
CA PRO A 257 47.77 46.83 8.77
C PRO A 257 49.23 46.71 9.22
N GLU A 258 49.94 45.69 8.76
CA GLU A 258 51.35 45.47 9.12
C GLU A 258 52.28 46.61 8.65
N GLN A 259 51.94 47.29 7.55
CA GLN A 259 52.68 48.45 7.06
C GLN A 259 52.34 49.72 7.85
N ALA A 260 51.09 49.87 8.31
CA ALA A 260 50.67 50.97 9.18
C ALA A 260 51.21 50.86 10.62
N GLU A 261 51.53 49.64 11.06
CA GLU A 261 52.25 49.37 12.31
C GLU A 261 53.76 49.60 12.20
N GLY A 262 54.27 49.83 10.98
CA GLY A 262 55.70 50.02 10.73
C GLY A 262 56.52 48.73 10.83
N LYS A 263 55.88 47.55 10.81
CA LYS A 263 56.52 46.21 10.84
C LYS A 263 57.04 45.85 9.46
N ASN A 264 58.01 46.62 8.97
CA ASN A 264 58.50 46.49 7.60
C ASN A 264 59.25 45.16 7.36
N SER A 265 59.82 44.57 8.41
CA SER A 265 60.44 43.24 8.39
C SER A 265 59.44 42.15 7.99
N GLU A 266 58.17 42.29 8.40
CA GLU A 266 57.09 41.35 8.17
C GLU A 266 56.37 41.50 6.81
N LEU A 267 56.72 42.50 5.99
CA LEU A 267 56.10 42.70 4.67
C LEU A 267 56.54 41.63 3.67
N ASP A 268 55.56 40.96 3.07
CA ASP A 268 55.68 39.94 2.03
C ASP A 268 54.65 40.15 0.91
N GLU A 269 54.55 39.23 -0.04
CA GLU A 269 53.63 39.30 -1.19
C GLU A 269 52.16 39.52 -0.77
N ARG A 270 51.77 39.07 0.42
CA ARG A 270 50.39 39.17 0.93
C ARG A 270 50.05 40.59 1.38
N SER A 271 51.04 41.46 1.56
CA SER A 271 50.84 42.89 1.78
C SER A 271 50.34 43.57 0.49
N ASP A 272 50.89 43.21 -0.67
CA ASP A 272 50.39 43.69 -1.97
C ASP A 272 48.99 43.10 -2.28
N ILE A 273 48.71 41.84 -1.89
CA ILE A 273 47.36 41.24 -2.02
C ILE A 273 46.31 42.05 -1.26
N TYR A 274 46.64 42.57 -0.08
CA TYR A 274 45.75 43.45 0.66
C TYR A 274 45.48 44.75 -0.11
N SER A 275 46.52 45.39 -0.64
CA SER A 275 46.37 46.62 -1.43
C SER A 275 45.61 46.39 -2.74
N LEU A 276 45.78 45.23 -3.40
CA LEU A 276 44.92 44.79 -4.50
C LEU A 276 43.47 44.62 -4.03
N GLY A 277 43.25 44.03 -2.85
CA GLY A 277 41.94 43.97 -2.21
C GLY A 277 41.32 45.36 -2.00
N ALA A 278 42.12 46.35 -1.58
CA ALA A 278 41.69 47.73 -1.42
C ALA A 278 41.36 48.42 -2.76
N ILE A 279 42.08 48.09 -3.84
CA ILE A 279 41.71 48.51 -5.21
C ILE A 279 40.38 47.88 -5.62
N LEU A 280 40.18 46.57 -5.39
CA LEU A 280 38.92 45.90 -5.66
C LEU A 280 37.77 46.49 -4.84
N TYR A 281 38.02 46.83 -3.57
CA TYR A 281 37.06 47.53 -2.73
C TYR A 281 36.59 48.83 -3.39
N GLN A 282 37.52 49.62 -3.92
CA GLN A 282 37.16 50.87 -4.60
C GLN A 282 36.51 50.64 -5.96
N ILE A 283 36.82 49.56 -6.68
CA ILE A 283 36.05 49.18 -7.86
C ILE A 283 34.59 48.91 -7.50
N LEU A 284 34.34 48.24 -6.37
CA LEU A 284 32.99 47.86 -5.94
C LEU A 284 32.18 49.02 -5.34
N THR A 285 32.85 50.02 -4.74
CA THR A 285 32.20 51.09 -3.97
C THR A 285 32.45 52.49 -4.51
N TYR A 286 33.33 52.64 -5.49
CA TYR A 286 33.89 53.90 -6.02
C TYR A 286 34.62 54.77 -4.99
N GLU A 287 34.84 54.26 -3.78
CA GLU A 287 35.58 54.91 -2.70
C GLU A 287 36.64 53.99 -2.09
N PRO A 288 37.79 54.52 -1.64
CA PRO A 288 38.76 53.69 -0.93
C PRO A 288 38.20 53.18 0.41
N PRO A 289 38.72 52.05 0.94
CA PRO A 289 38.23 51.48 2.20
C PRO A 289 38.43 52.40 3.40
N PHE A 290 39.55 53.14 3.41
CA PHE A 290 39.87 54.14 4.42
C PHE A 290 39.97 55.52 3.77
N SER A 291 39.34 56.51 4.39
CA SER A 291 39.27 57.89 3.91
C SER A 291 38.99 58.84 5.08
N GLY A 292 39.67 59.98 5.14
CA GLY A 292 39.45 61.02 6.14
C GLY A 292 40.53 62.10 6.06
N ASP A 293 40.24 63.28 6.61
CA ASP A 293 41.16 64.43 6.57
C ASP A 293 42.27 64.34 7.63
N ASP A 294 42.05 63.55 8.70
CA ASP A 294 43.04 63.29 9.74
C ASP A 294 43.84 62.01 9.46
N LEU A 295 45.11 62.20 9.10
CA LEU A 295 46.06 61.12 8.81
C LEU A 295 46.23 60.15 9.99
N GLN A 296 46.26 60.64 11.24
CA GLN A 296 46.47 59.77 12.40
C GLN A 296 45.27 58.86 12.64
N LYS A 297 44.06 59.41 12.46
CA LYS A 297 42.81 58.64 12.53
C LYS A 297 42.75 57.58 11.45
N VAL A 298 43.11 57.92 10.20
CA VAL A 298 43.15 56.94 9.10
C VAL A 298 44.14 55.82 9.39
N LEU A 299 45.33 56.13 9.91
CA LEU A 299 46.30 55.12 10.32
C LEU A 299 45.80 54.26 11.48
N GLU A 300 45.08 54.84 12.43
CA GLU A 300 44.44 54.09 13.53
C GLU A 300 43.36 53.12 13.01
N ASP A 301 42.52 53.57 12.07
CA ASP A 301 41.50 52.73 11.44
C ASP A 301 42.13 51.57 10.65
N VAL A 302 43.23 51.82 9.92
CA VAL A 302 44.00 50.78 9.22
C VAL A 302 44.59 49.75 10.21
N ARG A 303 45.20 50.21 11.31
CA ARG A 303 45.77 49.33 12.36
C ARG A 303 44.70 48.49 13.07
N LYS A 304 43.46 48.97 13.14
CA LYS A 304 42.32 48.21 13.68
C LYS A 304 41.62 47.34 12.64
N GLY A 305 41.97 47.47 11.35
CA GLY A 305 41.22 46.86 10.24
C GLY A 305 39.78 47.36 10.13
N SER A 306 39.50 48.57 10.62
CA SER A 306 38.15 49.10 10.79
C SER A 306 37.70 49.87 9.55
N PHE A 307 37.13 49.16 8.58
CA PHE A 307 36.46 49.75 7.41
C PHE A 307 35.05 49.19 7.22
N ILE A 308 34.19 49.94 6.52
CA ILE A 308 32.81 49.52 6.23
C ILE A 308 32.84 48.47 5.10
N PRO A 309 32.27 47.27 5.21
CA PRO A 309 32.23 46.30 4.11
C PRO A 309 31.53 46.84 2.84
N PRO A 310 31.91 46.41 1.62
CA PRO A 310 31.40 46.95 0.36
C PRO A 310 29.87 47.02 0.27
N VAL A 311 29.14 45.94 0.59
CA VAL A 311 27.67 45.92 0.49
C VAL A 311 27.02 46.91 1.46
N LYS A 312 27.67 47.18 2.60
CA LYS A 312 27.16 48.18 3.56
C LYS A 312 27.49 49.61 3.13
N ARG A 313 28.68 49.85 2.56
CA ARG A 313 29.10 51.19 2.11
C ARG A 313 28.27 51.68 0.93
N PHE A 314 27.96 50.80 -0.02
CA PHE A 314 27.26 51.17 -1.24
C PHE A 314 25.98 50.34 -1.42
N ALA A 315 25.08 50.41 -0.43
CA ALA A 315 23.88 49.59 -0.33
C ALA A 315 22.87 49.79 -1.47
N GLU A 316 22.88 50.97 -2.10
CA GLU A 316 22.02 51.31 -3.25
C GLU A 316 22.38 50.51 -4.52
N TYR A 317 23.62 50.01 -4.59
CA TYR A 317 24.08 49.19 -5.70
C TYR A 317 24.14 47.72 -5.27
N ARG A 318 23.62 46.83 -6.13
CA ARG A 318 23.55 45.39 -5.82
C ARG A 318 24.91 44.72 -5.99
N ILE A 319 25.83 44.96 -5.06
CA ILE A 319 27.14 44.29 -5.03
C ILE A 319 26.93 42.78 -4.80
N PRO A 320 27.43 41.92 -5.70
CA PRO A 320 27.37 40.47 -5.54
C PRO A 320 28.12 40.01 -4.29
N ARG A 321 27.49 39.13 -3.49
CA ARG A 321 28.08 38.58 -2.25
C ARG A 321 29.40 37.84 -2.46
N GLU A 322 29.55 37.19 -3.62
CA GLU A 322 30.78 36.52 -4.00
C GLU A 322 31.93 37.51 -4.21
N LEU A 323 31.69 38.62 -4.93
CA LEU A 323 32.70 39.68 -5.10
C LEU A 323 33.05 40.38 -3.78
N GLU A 324 32.05 40.63 -2.93
CA GLU A 324 32.28 41.14 -1.58
C GLU A 324 33.18 40.19 -0.78
N ALA A 325 32.89 38.88 -0.79
CA ALA A 325 33.69 37.89 -0.09
C ALA A 325 35.13 37.82 -0.62
N ILE A 326 35.32 37.90 -1.94
CA ILE A 326 36.65 37.95 -2.56
C ILE A 326 37.42 39.18 -2.07
N CYS A 327 36.79 40.34 -2.09
CA CYS A 327 37.36 41.59 -1.60
C CYS A 327 37.76 41.51 -0.12
N LEU A 328 36.83 41.07 0.74
CA LEU A 328 37.08 40.94 2.18
C LEU A 328 38.15 39.90 2.52
N LYS A 329 38.23 38.80 1.76
CA LYS A 329 39.29 37.79 1.90
C LYS A 329 40.65 38.39 1.52
N ALA A 330 40.75 39.12 0.41
CA ALA A 330 42.00 39.79 0.03
C ALA A 330 42.45 40.81 1.10
N MET A 331 41.49 41.53 1.70
CA MET A 331 41.71 42.52 2.75
C MET A 331 41.63 41.96 4.19
N ALA A 332 41.76 40.65 4.39
CA ALA A 332 41.70 40.09 5.74
C ALA A 332 42.80 40.68 6.63
N PHE A 333 42.47 41.02 7.88
CA PHE A 333 43.42 41.65 8.81
C PHE A 333 44.70 40.81 8.96
N GLU A 334 44.52 39.53 9.28
CA GLU A 334 45.58 38.52 9.40
C GLU A 334 46.09 38.07 8.02
N LYS A 335 47.41 38.16 7.78
CA LYS A 335 48.06 37.72 6.52
C LYS A 335 47.73 36.27 6.13
N LYS A 336 47.64 35.36 7.10
CA LYS A 336 47.29 33.94 6.88
C LYS A 336 45.86 33.72 6.39
N SER A 337 44.97 34.69 6.62
CA SER A 337 43.56 34.62 6.21
C SER A 337 43.32 35.23 4.82
N ARG A 338 44.34 35.89 4.25
CA ARG A 338 44.31 36.42 2.88
C ARG A 338 44.49 35.30 1.86
N TYR A 339 44.32 35.62 0.58
CA TYR A 339 44.88 34.76 -0.46
C TYR A 339 46.39 34.66 -0.28
N GLN A 340 46.95 33.46 -0.46
CA GLN A 340 48.38 33.26 -0.25
C GLN A 340 49.19 33.62 -1.49
N THR A 341 48.56 33.68 -2.66
CA THR A 341 49.16 34.16 -3.92
C THR A 341 48.18 35.04 -4.68
N VAL A 342 48.69 35.93 -5.54
CA VAL A 342 47.85 36.78 -6.40
C VAL A 342 47.06 35.92 -7.41
N GLN A 343 47.61 34.78 -7.84
CA GLN A 343 46.96 33.83 -8.73
C GLN A 343 45.68 33.24 -8.12
N GLU A 344 45.65 32.97 -6.80
CA GLU A 344 44.43 32.52 -6.12
C GLU A 344 43.33 33.59 -6.14
N LEU A 345 43.70 34.86 -5.93
CA LEU A 345 42.79 36.00 -6.03
C LEU A 345 42.23 36.13 -7.45
N VAL A 346 43.09 36.08 -8.47
CA VAL A 346 42.70 36.12 -9.89
C VAL A 346 41.75 34.96 -10.22
N ARG A 347 42.03 33.75 -9.73
CA ARG A 347 41.16 32.57 -9.95
C ARG A 347 39.75 32.79 -9.41
N ASP A 348 39.61 33.35 -8.21
CA ASP A 348 38.29 33.59 -7.63
C ASP A 348 37.53 34.70 -8.36
N VAL A 349 38.21 35.76 -8.82
CA VAL A 349 37.56 36.80 -9.66
C VAL A 349 37.10 36.21 -11.00
N ARG A 350 37.92 35.38 -11.64
CA ARG A 350 37.53 34.67 -12.88
C ARG A 350 36.38 33.69 -12.65
N ASN A 351 36.44 32.90 -11.58
CA ASN A 351 35.36 31.98 -11.21
C ASN A 351 34.04 32.73 -11.06
N TYR A 352 34.05 33.91 -10.42
CA TYR A 352 32.88 34.77 -10.34
C TYR A 352 32.39 35.22 -11.73
N MET A 353 33.28 35.73 -12.58
CA MET A 353 32.93 36.23 -13.93
C MET A 353 32.37 35.13 -14.83
N GLU A 354 32.83 33.89 -14.66
CA GLU A 354 32.44 32.72 -15.45
C GLU A 354 31.29 31.91 -14.82
N GLY A 355 30.79 32.31 -13.64
CA GLY A 355 29.67 31.67 -12.95
C GLY A 355 30.02 30.36 -12.23
N PHE A 356 31.29 30.12 -11.94
CA PHE A 356 31.75 29.04 -11.06
C PHE A 356 31.60 29.40 -9.58
N SER A 357 31.84 28.42 -8.69
CA SER A 357 31.92 28.69 -7.25
C SER A 357 33.25 29.34 -6.91
N VAL A 358 33.22 30.37 -6.05
CA VAL A 358 34.43 31.07 -5.59
C VAL A 358 34.89 30.50 -4.24
N SER A 359 36.20 30.43 -3.99
CA SER A 359 36.73 29.89 -2.74
C SER A 359 36.41 30.77 -1.52
N ALA A 360 36.19 32.06 -1.72
CA ALA A 360 35.83 33.01 -0.67
C ALA A 360 34.38 32.88 -0.17
N TYR A 361 33.49 32.23 -0.92
CA TYR A 361 32.06 32.14 -0.61
C TYR A 361 31.53 30.74 -0.90
N PRO A 362 31.27 29.89 0.12
CA PRO A 362 30.82 28.53 -0.10
C PRO A 362 29.38 28.47 -0.62
N ASP A 363 29.21 28.05 -1.87
CA ASP A 363 27.89 27.79 -2.45
C ASP A 363 27.22 26.54 -1.84
N SER A 364 25.91 26.63 -1.60
CA SER A 364 25.09 25.46 -1.27
C SER A 364 24.92 24.51 -2.46
N SER A 365 24.61 23.24 -2.21
CA SER A 365 24.43 22.24 -3.29
C SER A 365 23.37 22.63 -4.31
N LEU A 366 22.31 23.33 -3.88
CA LEU A 366 21.26 23.84 -4.77
C LEU A 366 21.77 24.96 -5.68
N VAL A 367 22.62 25.86 -5.17
CA VAL A 367 23.23 26.94 -5.97
C VAL A 367 24.21 26.36 -6.98
N LYS A 368 25.01 25.35 -6.58
CA LYS A 368 25.89 24.62 -7.49
C LYS A 368 25.13 23.92 -8.62
N PHE A 369 24.02 23.24 -8.29
CA PHE A 369 23.14 22.60 -9.27
C PHE A 369 22.53 23.64 -10.23
N ARG A 370 22.05 24.78 -9.71
CA ARG A 370 21.54 25.88 -10.53
C ARG A 370 22.61 26.42 -11.48
N LYS A 371 23.81 26.73 -10.98
CA LYS A 371 24.96 27.17 -11.80
C LYS A 371 25.31 26.13 -12.89
N LEU A 372 25.23 24.84 -12.57
CA LEU A 372 25.41 23.76 -13.54
C LEU A 372 24.33 23.78 -14.65
N CYS A 373 23.06 23.93 -14.28
CA CYS A 373 21.95 24.01 -15.24
C CYS A 373 22.05 25.23 -16.16
N PHE A 374 22.47 26.39 -15.65
CA PHE A 374 22.67 27.59 -16.47
C PHE A 374 23.87 27.47 -17.43
N ARG A 375 24.91 26.72 -17.04
CA ARG A 375 26.10 26.49 -17.87
C ARG A 375 25.90 25.44 -18.96
N HIS A 376 25.03 24.47 -18.74
CA HIS A 376 24.74 23.38 -19.69
C HIS A 376 23.23 23.24 -19.96
N PRO A 377 22.58 24.25 -20.58
CA PRO A 377 21.12 24.29 -20.71
C PRO A 377 20.54 23.11 -21.50
N ALA A 378 21.24 22.60 -22.52
CA ALA A 378 20.78 21.48 -23.34
C ALA A 378 20.80 20.12 -22.61
N VAL A 379 21.80 19.89 -21.75
CA VAL A 379 21.93 18.63 -21.00
C VAL A 379 20.87 18.55 -19.90
N SER A 380 20.67 19.66 -19.16
CA SER A 380 19.69 19.73 -18.08
C SER A 380 18.25 19.65 -18.59
N SER A 381 17.93 20.27 -19.73
CA SER A 381 16.58 20.19 -20.32
C SER A 381 16.26 18.77 -20.82
N THR A 382 17.22 18.09 -21.44
CA THR A 382 17.06 16.70 -21.90
C THR A 382 16.83 15.73 -20.73
N ALA A 383 17.62 15.86 -19.66
CA ALA A 383 17.44 15.04 -18.46
C ALA A 383 16.05 15.27 -17.80
N ALA A 384 15.60 16.52 -17.73
CA ALA A 384 14.28 16.86 -17.21
C ALA A 384 13.15 16.27 -18.08
N ALA A 385 13.28 16.32 -19.42
CA ALA A 385 12.32 15.73 -20.33
C ALA A 385 12.24 14.20 -20.17
N ILE A 386 13.38 13.51 -20.03
CA ILE A 386 13.42 12.05 -19.78
C ILE A 386 12.73 11.70 -18.46
N ILE A 387 13.04 12.41 -17.38
CA ILE A 387 12.40 12.18 -16.07
C ILE A 387 10.90 12.42 -16.17
N MET A 388 10.47 13.48 -16.86
CA MET A 388 9.06 13.77 -17.07
C MET A 388 8.36 12.65 -17.85
N ILE A 389 8.96 12.14 -18.93
CA ILE A 389 8.42 11.03 -19.73
C ILE A 389 8.25 9.78 -18.87
N PHE A 390 9.26 9.39 -18.08
CA PHE A 390 9.16 8.22 -17.20
C PHE A 390 8.13 8.41 -16.09
N THR A 391 8.05 9.61 -15.51
CA THR A 391 7.09 9.92 -14.43
C THR A 391 5.65 9.89 -14.96
N VAL A 392 5.40 10.53 -16.12
CA VAL A 392 4.09 10.51 -16.77
C VAL A 392 3.75 9.08 -17.23
N GLY A 393 4.70 8.36 -17.81
CA GLY A 393 4.53 6.95 -18.20
C GLY A 393 4.15 6.06 -17.01
N TYR A 394 4.88 6.15 -15.91
CA TYR A 394 4.58 5.42 -14.67
C TYR A 394 3.20 5.78 -14.11
N ALA A 395 2.90 7.07 -13.98
CA ALA A 395 1.59 7.54 -13.49
C ALA A 395 0.43 7.09 -14.39
N THR A 396 0.64 7.03 -15.70
CA THR A 396 -0.36 6.54 -16.66
C THR A 396 -0.60 5.04 -16.47
N VAL A 397 0.46 4.24 -16.35
CA VAL A 397 0.33 2.79 -16.12
C VAL A 397 -0.39 2.50 -14.80
N GLU A 398 0.03 3.13 -13.70
CA GLU A 398 -0.62 2.98 -12.40
C GLU A 398 -2.08 3.45 -12.43
N GLY A 399 -2.36 4.57 -13.10
CA GLY A 399 -3.72 5.08 -13.28
C GLY A 399 -4.64 4.13 -14.05
N VAL A 400 -4.14 3.52 -15.13
CA VAL A 400 -4.89 2.51 -15.90
C VAL A 400 -5.15 1.25 -15.08
N LEU A 401 -4.15 0.76 -14.34
CA LEU A 401 -4.30 -0.40 -13.46
C LEU A 401 -5.34 -0.14 -12.37
N TYR A 402 -5.29 1.02 -11.73
CA TYR A 402 -6.25 1.43 -10.72
C TYR A 402 -7.67 1.59 -11.29
N PHE A 403 -7.82 2.20 -12.46
CA PHE A 403 -9.12 2.36 -13.12
C PHE A 403 -9.76 1.00 -13.46
N ASN A 404 -8.98 0.09 -14.05
CA ASN A 404 -9.45 -1.26 -14.36
C ASN A 404 -9.82 -2.06 -13.11
N TYR A 405 -9.05 -1.90 -12.02
CA TYR A 405 -9.38 -2.45 -10.71
C TYR A 405 -10.74 -1.95 -10.21
N MET A 406 -10.95 -0.64 -10.18
CA MET A 406 -12.20 -0.03 -9.71
C MET A 406 -13.41 -0.47 -10.56
N GLN A 407 -13.25 -0.54 -11.88
CA GLN A 407 -14.31 -0.99 -12.78
C GLN A 407 -14.66 -2.47 -12.56
N THR A 408 -13.66 -3.33 -12.36
CA THR A 408 -13.85 -4.77 -12.12
C THR A 408 -14.55 -5.02 -10.79
N VAL A 409 -14.11 -4.35 -9.72
CA VAL A 409 -14.73 -4.46 -8.38
C VAL A 409 -16.14 -3.91 -8.39
N SER A 410 -16.39 -2.75 -9.01
CA SER A 410 -17.75 -2.18 -9.11
C SER A 410 -18.71 -3.11 -9.87
N ALA A 411 -18.26 -3.75 -10.95
CA ALA A 411 -19.06 -4.74 -11.66
C ALA A 411 -19.32 -5.99 -10.81
N ALA A 412 -18.32 -6.45 -10.04
CA ALA A 412 -18.46 -7.58 -9.12
C ALA A 412 -19.45 -7.27 -7.98
N ASP A 413 -19.36 -6.07 -7.39
CA ASP A 413 -20.28 -5.61 -6.35
C ASP A 413 -21.72 -5.53 -6.87
N LYS A 414 -21.92 -5.05 -8.10
CA LYS A 414 -23.25 -5.02 -8.73
C LYS A 414 -23.82 -6.42 -8.90
N ASP A 415 -23.03 -7.38 -9.40
CA ASP A 415 -23.46 -8.77 -9.52
C ASP A 415 -23.77 -9.38 -8.14
N ARG A 416 -22.93 -9.11 -7.12
CA ARG A 416 -23.16 -9.53 -5.73
C ARG A 416 -24.44 -8.94 -5.15
N GLU A 417 -24.71 -7.65 -5.33
CA GLU A 417 -25.92 -6.99 -4.83
C GLU A 417 -27.19 -7.53 -5.46
N ILE A 418 -27.17 -7.80 -6.77
CA ILE A 418 -28.28 -8.46 -7.46
C ILE A 418 -28.47 -9.86 -6.89
N GLY A 419 -27.39 -10.65 -6.75
CA GLY A 419 -27.45 -11.98 -6.13
C GLY A 419 -28.01 -11.94 -4.71
N ASN A 420 -27.64 -10.92 -3.93
CA ASN A 420 -28.14 -10.70 -2.58
C ASN A 420 -29.65 -10.38 -2.56
N SER A 421 -30.17 -9.69 -3.56
CA SER A 421 -31.60 -9.39 -3.70
C SER A 421 -32.38 -10.65 -4.08
N GLU A 422 -31.93 -11.36 -5.10
CA GLU A 422 -32.54 -12.62 -5.56
C GLU A 422 -32.57 -13.67 -4.44
N LEU A 423 -31.50 -13.76 -3.64
CA LEU A 423 -31.47 -14.70 -2.52
C LEU A 423 -32.48 -14.33 -1.44
N ARG A 424 -32.70 -13.04 -1.15
CA ARG A 424 -33.73 -12.60 -0.18
C ARG A 424 -35.14 -12.94 -0.65
N GLU A 425 -35.43 -12.74 -1.94
CA GLU A 425 -36.69 -13.15 -2.54
C GLU A 425 -36.90 -14.67 -2.41
N ALA A 426 -35.85 -15.46 -2.64
CA ALA A 426 -35.91 -16.91 -2.43
C ALA A 426 -36.16 -17.27 -0.94
N GLU A 427 -35.53 -16.57 0.00
CA GLU A 427 -35.74 -16.77 1.45
C GLU A 427 -37.18 -16.46 1.87
N GLU A 428 -37.74 -15.35 1.40
CA GLU A 428 -39.10 -14.92 1.74
C GLU A 428 -40.15 -15.90 1.20
N LYS A 429 -40.03 -16.27 -0.08
CA LYS A 429 -40.94 -17.23 -0.71
C LYS A 429 -40.82 -18.63 -0.10
N TYR A 430 -39.62 -19.03 0.32
CA TYR A 430 -39.43 -20.30 1.03
C TYR A 430 -40.17 -20.31 2.37
N ARG A 431 -40.14 -19.19 3.11
CA ARG A 431 -40.91 -19.06 4.35
C ARG A 431 -42.42 -19.07 4.11
N GLU A 432 -42.91 -18.37 3.08
CA GLU A 432 -44.33 -18.41 2.71
C GLU A 432 -44.76 -19.83 2.33
N LEU A 433 -43.96 -20.53 1.52
CA LEU A 433 -44.20 -21.92 1.15
C LEU A 433 -44.30 -22.81 2.39
N GLY A 434 -43.38 -22.67 3.35
CA GLY A 434 -43.42 -23.42 4.62
C GLY A 434 -44.69 -23.15 5.45
N GLN A 435 -45.18 -21.91 5.49
CA GLN A 435 -46.41 -21.56 6.20
C GLN A 435 -47.68 -22.13 5.56
N ILE A 436 -47.71 -22.25 4.24
CA ILE A 436 -48.84 -22.85 3.51
C ILE A 436 -48.79 -24.37 3.65
N ALA A 437 -47.61 -24.96 3.44
CA ALA A 437 -47.41 -26.40 3.46
C ALA A 437 -47.67 -27.02 4.85
N SER A 438 -47.25 -26.35 5.92
CA SER A 438 -47.41 -26.82 7.31
C SER A 438 -48.87 -26.95 7.76
N LYS A 439 -49.81 -26.26 7.11
CA LYS A 439 -51.25 -26.32 7.46
C LYS A 439 -52.02 -27.43 6.74
N ARG A 440 -51.35 -28.25 5.92
CA ARG A 440 -52.02 -29.18 5.00
C ARG A 440 -51.59 -30.64 5.23
N VAL A 441 -52.60 -31.49 5.31
CA VAL A 441 -52.46 -32.94 5.46
C VAL A 441 -52.41 -33.65 4.10
N VAL A 442 -53.04 -33.10 3.06
CA VAL A 442 -53.18 -33.74 1.73
C VAL A 442 -51.94 -33.53 0.87
N ARG A 443 -51.52 -34.59 0.15
CA ARG A 443 -50.29 -34.63 -0.65
C ARG A 443 -50.31 -33.68 -1.84
N GLU A 444 -51.40 -33.60 -2.58
CA GLU A 444 -51.50 -32.74 -3.77
C GLU A 444 -51.12 -31.30 -3.44
N GLU A 445 -50.13 -30.79 -4.17
CA GLU A 445 -49.76 -29.39 -4.12
C GLU A 445 -50.86 -28.54 -4.71
N THR A 446 -51.21 -27.46 -4.00
CA THR A 446 -52.00 -26.42 -4.63
C THR A 446 -51.19 -25.79 -5.75
N LYS A 447 -51.90 -25.24 -6.74
CA LYS A 447 -51.28 -24.39 -7.76
C LYS A 447 -50.36 -23.32 -7.16
N LYS A 448 -50.77 -22.72 -6.02
CA LYS A 448 -50.00 -21.71 -5.30
C LYS A 448 -48.69 -22.26 -4.71
N GLU A 449 -48.69 -23.48 -4.17
CA GLU A 449 -47.47 -24.11 -3.64
C GLU A 449 -46.47 -24.46 -4.75
N THR A 450 -46.96 -25.02 -5.86
CA THR A 450 -46.11 -25.31 -7.02
C THR A 450 -45.55 -24.02 -7.64
N GLU A 451 -46.36 -22.95 -7.72
CA GLU A 451 -45.91 -21.62 -8.15
C GLU A 451 -44.81 -21.08 -7.22
N LEU A 452 -45.03 -21.06 -5.90
CA LEU A 452 -44.03 -20.61 -4.92
C LEU A 452 -42.75 -21.45 -4.94
N SER A 453 -42.86 -22.77 -5.04
CA SER A 453 -41.70 -23.67 -5.13
C SER A 453 -40.85 -23.39 -6.38
N ASN A 454 -41.51 -23.20 -7.52
CA ASN A 454 -40.83 -22.81 -8.76
C ASN A 454 -40.18 -21.43 -8.64
N GLU A 455 -40.85 -20.47 -7.99
CA GLU A 455 -40.30 -19.14 -7.75
C GLU A 455 -39.07 -19.18 -6.81
N VAL A 456 -39.12 -19.93 -5.71
CA VAL A 456 -37.97 -20.15 -4.81
C VAL A 456 -36.79 -20.69 -5.61
N LYS A 457 -37.02 -21.73 -6.42
CA LYS A 457 -35.96 -22.33 -7.25
C LYS A 457 -35.44 -21.34 -8.29
N SER A 458 -36.32 -20.57 -8.93
CA SER A 458 -35.95 -19.57 -9.93
C SER A 458 -35.06 -18.47 -9.34
N HIS A 459 -35.51 -17.83 -8.25
CA HIS A 459 -34.75 -16.79 -7.55
C HIS A 459 -33.44 -17.32 -6.99
N TYR A 460 -33.44 -18.53 -6.45
CA TYR A 460 -32.22 -19.17 -5.96
C TYR A 460 -31.19 -19.39 -7.08
N MET A 461 -31.61 -19.92 -8.24
CA MET A 461 -30.73 -20.12 -9.39
C MET A 461 -30.24 -18.79 -9.97
N ALA A 462 -31.09 -17.75 -9.99
CA ALA A 462 -30.71 -16.41 -10.38
C ALA A 462 -29.64 -15.84 -9.44
N ALA A 463 -29.79 -16.02 -8.13
CA ALA A 463 -28.81 -15.62 -7.13
C ALA A 463 -27.46 -16.32 -7.32
N GLU A 464 -27.46 -17.64 -7.50
CA GLU A 464 -26.25 -18.42 -7.73
C GLU A 464 -25.50 -17.99 -9.00
N ASN A 465 -26.21 -17.79 -10.11
CA ASN A 465 -25.60 -17.32 -11.35
C ASN A 465 -24.93 -15.95 -11.19
N ARG A 466 -25.54 -15.07 -10.39
CA ARG A 466 -24.99 -13.74 -10.07
C ARG A 466 -23.79 -13.83 -9.14
N TYR A 467 -23.83 -14.69 -8.14
CA TYR A 467 -22.68 -14.95 -7.28
C TYR A 467 -21.49 -15.54 -8.03
N GLU A 468 -21.71 -16.50 -8.94
CA GLU A 468 -20.63 -17.04 -9.77
C GLU A 468 -20.00 -15.94 -10.64
N SER A 469 -20.81 -15.08 -11.24
CA SER A 469 -20.34 -13.92 -12.01
C SER A 469 -19.49 -12.97 -11.15
N ALA A 470 -19.94 -12.67 -9.93
CA ALA A 470 -19.22 -11.83 -8.98
C ALA A 470 -17.88 -12.47 -8.55
N VAL A 471 -17.87 -13.77 -8.23
CA VAL A 471 -16.67 -14.50 -7.82
C VAL A 471 -15.62 -14.51 -8.94
N ILE A 472 -16.03 -14.77 -10.19
CA ILE A 472 -15.13 -14.72 -11.36
C ILE A 472 -14.50 -13.33 -11.48
N ARG A 473 -15.30 -12.26 -11.33
CA ARG A 473 -14.77 -10.90 -11.40
C ARG A 473 -13.81 -10.57 -10.26
N TYR A 474 -14.17 -10.87 -9.01
CA TYR A 474 -13.30 -10.66 -7.85
C TYR A 474 -11.96 -11.42 -7.97
N THR A 475 -12.00 -12.67 -8.44
CA THR A 475 -10.78 -13.51 -8.60
C THR A 475 -9.96 -13.13 -9.83
N SER A 476 -10.55 -12.44 -10.81
CA SER A 476 -9.83 -11.90 -11.98
C SER A 476 -9.01 -10.64 -11.72
N VAL A 477 -9.15 -10.00 -10.54
CA VAL A 477 -8.41 -8.79 -10.18
C VAL A 477 -6.91 -9.09 -10.09
N PRO A 478 -6.05 -8.43 -10.91
CA PRO A 478 -4.62 -8.71 -10.93
C PRO A 478 -3.89 -8.11 -9.70
N PRO A 479 -2.67 -8.61 -9.37
CA PRO A 479 -1.80 -7.97 -8.37
C PRO A 479 -1.46 -6.51 -8.75
N PRO A 480 -1.25 -5.62 -7.76
CA PRO A 480 -1.27 -5.85 -6.31
C PRO A 480 -2.67 -5.87 -5.68
N TYR A 481 -3.71 -5.50 -6.43
CA TYR A 481 -5.08 -5.31 -5.92
C TYR A 481 -5.82 -6.62 -5.62
N ALA A 482 -5.32 -7.77 -6.05
CA ALA A 482 -5.90 -9.09 -5.74
C ALA A 482 -6.13 -9.33 -4.22
N ARG A 483 -5.37 -8.65 -3.35
CA ARG A 483 -5.48 -8.75 -1.88
C ARG A 483 -6.20 -7.55 -1.24
N ALA A 484 -6.80 -6.69 -2.05
CA ALA A 484 -7.56 -5.54 -1.57
C ALA A 484 -8.68 -5.98 -0.60
N ARG A 485 -9.09 -5.06 0.25
CA ARG A 485 -10.06 -5.34 1.32
C ARG A 485 -11.44 -5.66 0.71
N GLU A 486 -11.83 -4.87 -0.28
CA GLU A 486 -13.10 -4.90 -1.00
C GLU A 486 -13.31 -6.25 -1.69
N VAL A 487 -12.27 -6.78 -2.34
CA VAL A 487 -12.29 -8.10 -2.98
C VAL A 487 -12.52 -9.21 -1.94
N ARG A 488 -11.80 -9.14 -0.81
CA ARG A 488 -11.92 -10.13 0.26
C ARG A 488 -13.29 -10.07 0.93
N GLU A 489 -13.77 -8.88 1.27
CA GLU A 489 -15.08 -8.68 1.89
C GLU A 489 -16.22 -9.12 0.97
N GLY A 490 -16.14 -8.81 -0.33
CA GLY A 490 -17.12 -9.23 -1.32
C GLY A 490 -17.22 -10.76 -1.45
N LEU A 491 -16.09 -11.46 -1.56
CA LEU A 491 -16.05 -12.92 -1.58
C LEU A 491 -16.59 -13.53 -0.28
N MET A 492 -16.24 -12.94 0.87
CA MET A 492 -16.74 -13.41 2.17
C MET A 492 -18.25 -13.24 2.32
N ASP A 493 -18.84 -12.11 1.91
CA ASP A 493 -20.29 -11.87 1.95
C ASP A 493 -21.06 -12.94 1.14
N ILE A 494 -20.57 -13.28 -0.06
CA ILE A 494 -21.15 -14.33 -0.90
C ILE A 494 -21.14 -15.69 -0.19
N MET A 495 -20.01 -16.09 0.39
CA MET A 495 -19.89 -17.37 1.10
C MET A 495 -20.83 -17.43 2.32
N PHE A 496 -20.90 -16.36 3.12
CA PHE A 496 -21.76 -16.30 4.30
C PHE A 496 -23.25 -16.39 3.93
N ARG A 497 -23.67 -15.73 2.85
CA ARG A 497 -25.06 -15.77 2.38
C ARG A 497 -25.46 -17.15 1.88
N ARG A 498 -24.58 -17.81 1.12
CA ARG A 498 -24.77 -19.18 0.67
C ARG A 498 -24.85 -20.18 1.83
N LEU A 499 -24.00 -20.00 2.85
CA LEU A 499 -24.08 -20.78 4.09
C LEU A 499 -25.43 -20.58 4.79
N LYS A 500 -25.81 -19.31 5.07
CA LYS A 500 -27.04 -18.97 5.77
C LYS A 500 -28.28 -19.53 5.07
N TYR A 501 -28.36 -19.40 3.74
CA TYR A 501 -29.44 -19.96 2.95
C TYR A 501 -29.47 -21.50 3.03
N SER A 502 -28.30 -22.15 2.93
CA SER A 502 -28.20 -23.62 3.02
C SER A 502 -28.72 -24.13 4.37
N VAL A 503 -28.43 -23.43 5.46
CA VAL A 503 -28.98 -23.74 6.79
C VAL A 503 -30.49 -23.51 6.85
N LEU A 504 -30.98 -22.38 6.30
CA LEU A 504 -32.42 -22.06 6.28
C LEU A 504 -33.26 -23.14 5.59
N VAL A 505 -32.80 -23.65 4.45
CA VAL A 505 -33.51 -24.67 3.67
C VAL A 505 -33.22 -26.11 4.13
N GLY A 506 -32.50 -26.28 5.26
CA GLY A 506 -32.17 -27.59 5.81
C GLY A 506 -31.17 -28.41 4.99
N ASN A 507 -30.46 -27.80 4.04
CA ASN A 507 -29.43 -28.48 3.25
C ASN A 507 -28.08 -28.44 3.98
N TYR A 508 -27.99 -29.22 5.06
CA TYR A 508 -26.84 -29.24 5.95
C TYR A 508 -25.57 -29.80 5.29
N GLU A 509 -25.69 -30.70 4.30
CA GLU A 509 -24.52 -31.18 3.53
C GLU A 509 -23.87 -30.03 2.77
N ARG A 510 -24.68 -29.16 2.15
CA ARG A 510 -24.17 -27.97 1.46
C ARG A 510 -23.65 -26.93 2.44
N ALA A 511 -24.31 -26.73 3.57
CA ALA A 511 -23.83 -25.85 4.64
C ALA A 511 -22.43 -26.28 5.13
N GLN A 512 -22.21 -27.58 5.34
CA GLN A 512 -20.91 -28.15 5.72
C GLN A 512 -19.82 -27.85 4.69
N LYS A 513 -20.14 -27.94 3.39
CA LYS A 513 -19.20 -27.58 2.31
C LYS A 513 -18.80 -26.11 2.40
N TRP A 514 -19.74 -25.20 2.64
CA TRP A 514 -19.45 -23.76 2.79
C TRP A 514 -18.63 -23.45 4.03
N ILE A 515 -18.90 -24.11 5.17
CA ILE A 515 -18.07 -24.01 6.38
C ILE A 515 -16.63 -24.44 6.05
N GLY A 516 -16.45 -25.57 5.35
CA GLY A 516 -15.14 -26.04 4.91
C GLY A 516 -14.39 -25.03 4.03
N PHE A 517 -15.08 -24.39 3.07
CA PHE A 517 -14.48 -23.33 2.24
C PHE A 517 -14.05 -22.10 3.06
N ILE A 518 -14.85 -21.69 4.04
CA ILE A 518 -14.53 -20.56 4.92
C ILE A 518 -13.29 -20.85 5.76
N HIS A 519 -13.16 -22.07 6.30
CA HIS A 519 -11.96 -22.55 7.00
C HIS A 519 -10.72 -22.55 6.10
N LEU A 520 -10.83 -23.07 4.88
CA LEU A 520 -9.73 -23.08 3.91
C LEU A 520 -9.23 -21.66 3.60
N TRP A 521 -10.15 -20.69 3.52
CA TRP A 521 -9.82 -19.29 3.23
C TRP A 521 -9.23 -18.54 4.44
N CYS A 522 -9.78 -18.77 5.63
CA CYS A 522 -9.45 -18.02 6.85
C CYS A 522 -8.39 -18.67 7.74
N GLY A 523 -8.03 -19.94 7.49
CA GLY A 523 -7.26 -20.79 8.39
C GLY A 523 -8.17 -21.52 9.39
N GLU A 524 -7.74 -22.69 9.90
CA GLU A 524 -8.56 -23.56 10.77
C GLU A 524 -9.07 -22.86 12.04
N ASN A 525 -8.32 -21.89 12.57
CA ASN A 525 -8.71 -21.12 13.75
C ASN A 525 -9.59 -19.88 13.43
N LEU A 526 -9.97 -19.68 12.16
CA LEU A 526 -10.73 -18.52 11.69
C LEU A 526 -10.09 -17.18 12.12
N GLU A 527 -8.76 -17.12 12.12
CA GLU A 527 -7.97 -15.98 12.65
C GLU A 527 -8.19 -14.69 11.85
N LYS A 528 -8.52 -14.82 10.57
CA LYS A 528 -8.75 -13.69 9.65
C LYS A 528 -10.18 -13.10 9.73
N LEU A 529 -11.07 -13.68 10.53
CA LEU A 529 -12.45 -13.19 10.70
C LEU A 529 -12.55 -12.24 11.90
N SER A 530 -13.53 -11.32 11.85
CA SER A 530 -13.95 -10.55 13.02
C SER A 530 -14.50 -11.48 14.11
N PRO A 531 -14.45 -11.09 15.40
CA PRO A 531 -14.99 -11.88 16.49
C PRO A 531 -16.48 -12.26 16.30
N GLU A 532 -17.28 -11.33 15.77
CA GLU A 532 -18.70 -11.53 15.47
C GLU A 532 -18.94 -12.60 14.38
N ASN A 533 -18.17 -12.53 13.29
CA ASN A 533 -18.26 -13.52 12.22
C ASN A 533 -17.76 -14.90 12.67
N ARG A 534 -16.72 -14.95 13.51
CA ARG A 534 -16.23 -16.20 14.11
C ARG A 534 -17.30 -16.86 14.98
N SER A 535 -17.94 -16.09 15.86
CA SER A 535 -19.04 -16.61 16.68
C SER A 535 -20.20 -17.10 15.82
N THR A 536 -20.52 -16.39 14.73
CA THR A 536 -21.58 -16.79 13.80
C THR A 536 -21.29 -18.13 13.13
N ILE A 537 -20.06 -18.35 12.65
CA ILE A 537 -19.64 -19.63 12.05
C ILE A 537 -19.69 -20.76 13.08
N GLN A 538 -19.21 -20.53 14.30
CA GLN A 538 -19.28 -21.52 15.38
C GLN A 538 -20.73 -21.91 15.72
N THR A 539 -21.65 -20.94 15.71
CA THR A 539 -23.08 -21.21 15.86
C THR A 539 -23.59 -22.07 14.70
N PHE A 540 -23.25 -21.74 13.45
CA PHE A 540 -23.64 -22.56 12.30
C PHE A 540 -23.01 -23.95 12.30
N GLU A 541 -21.80 -24.13 12.81
CA GLU A 541 -21.17 -25.44 13.00
C GLU A 541 -21.91 -26.28 14.04
N GLY A 542 -22.33 -25.66 15.14
CA GLY A 542 -23.19 -26.29 16.15
C GLY A 542 -24.52 -26.69 15.54
N VAL A 543 -25.15 -25.79 14.77
CA VAL A 543 -26.37 -26.10 14.03
C VAL A 543 -26.11 -27.27 13.10
N VAL A 544 -25.19 -27.21 12.13
CA VAL A 544 -24.95 -28.26 11.12
C VAL A 544 -24.61 -29.64 11.73
N ARG A 545 -24.05 -29.69 12.93
CA ARG A 545 -23.81 -30.95 13.66
C ARG A 545 -25.10 -31.64 14.10
N GLY A 546 -26.14 -30.87 14.43
CA GLY A 546 -27.50 -31.38 14.64
C GLY A 546 -27.69 -32.22 15.90
N ASP A 547 -26.86 -32.03 16.94
CA ASP A 547 -27.01 -32.71 18.22
C ASP A 547 -28.37 -32.36 18.85
N GLY A 548 -29.19 -33.36 19.11
CA GLY A 548 -30.47 -33.23 19.79
C GLY A 548 -30.38 -33.65 21.26
N TYR A 549 -31.46 -33.43 22.00
CA TYR A 549 -31.56 -33.74 23.42
C TYR A 549 -32.75 -34.66 23.66
N ILE A 550 -32.55 -35.71 24.46
CA ILE A 550 -33.64 -36.59 24.88
C ILE A 550 -33.79 -36.63 26.40
N THR A 551 -35.04 -36.47 26.85
CA THR A 551 -35.48 -36.68 28.24
C THR A 551 -36.48 -37.82 28.27
N VAL A 552 -36.23 -38.84 29.11
CA VAL A 552 -37.04 -40.06 29.18
C VAL A 552 -37.60 -40.27 30.57
N LYS A 553 -38.92 -40.18 30.71
CA LYS A 553 -39.67 -40.53 31.93
C LYS A 553 -40.45 -41.83 31.69
N THR A 554 -40.51 -42.74 32.66
CA THR A 554 -41.28 -43.98 32.55
C THR A 554 -42.37 -44.07 33.61
N SER A 555 -43.47 -44.76 33.27
CA SER A 555 -44.52 -45.16 34.20
C SER A 555 -44.69 -46.68 34.18
N PRO A 556 -44.39 -47.42 35.27
CA PRO A 556 -43.87 -46.93 36.55
C PRO A 556 -42.46 -46.33 36.43
N SER A 557 -42.13 -45.43 37.35
CA SER A 557 -40.79 -44.82 37.43
C SER A 557 -39.74 -45.86 37.86
N GLY A 558 -38.46 -45.58 37.57
CA GLY A 558 -37.37 -46.48 37.95
C GLY A 558 -37.07 -47.59 36.93
N ALA A 559 -37.57 -47.50 35.70
CA ALA A 559 -37.19 -48.44 34.65
C ALA A 559 -35.74 -48.19 34.18
N SER A 560 -34.99 -49.25 33.90
CA SER A 560 -33.68 -49.14 33.24
C SER A 560 -33.88 -48.85 31.76
N VAL A 561 -33.15 -47.86 31.23
CA VAL A 561 -33.27 -47.38 29.85
C VAL A 561 -31.96 -47.66 29.12
N THR A 562 -32.02 -48.50 28.09
CA THR A 562 -30.88 -48.71 27.17
C THR A 562 -31.24 -48.21 25.79
N LEU A 563 -30.28 -47.59 25.11
CA LEU A 563 -30.41 -46.99 23.80
C LEU A 563 -29.60 -47.79 22.78
N SER A 564 -30.20 -48.12 21.64
CA SER A 564 -29.50 -48.71 20.48
C SER A 564 -29.77 -47.85 19.24
N LYS A 565 -28.73 -47.50 18.49
CA LYS A 565 -28.90 -46.82 17.19
C LYS A 565 -29.45 -47.80 16.16
N LEU A 566 -30.42 -47.37 15.38
CA LEU A 566 -30.89 -48.12 14.22
C LEU A 566 -30.01 -47.80 13.03
N VAL A 567 -29.42 -48.83 12.42
CA VAL A 567 -28.54 -48.68 11.26
C VAL A 567 -29.14 -49.44 10.09
N ASP A 568 -29.40 -48.73 8.99
CA ASP A 568 -29.76 -49.33 7.71
C ASP A 568 -28.50 -49.54 6.89
N ASN A 569 -28.23 -50.80 6.51
CA ASN A 569 -27.11 -51.19 5.67
C ASN A 569 -27.54 -51.60 4.25
N GLY A 570 -28.77 -51.27 3.85
CA GLY A 570 -29.37 -51.64 2.57
C GLY A 570 -30.04 -53.03 2.58
N ASN A 571 -29.80 -53.85 3.62
CA ASN A 571 -30.43 -55.16 3.82
C ASN A 571 -31.41 -55.16 5.00
N GLY A 572 -31.99 -54.00 5.31
CA GLY A 572 -32.86 -53.77 6.45
C GLY A 572 -32.14 -53.18 7.66
N ILE A 573 -32.94 -52.67 8.59
CA ILE A 573 -32.54 -52.00 9.81
C ILE A 573 -32.19 -53.05 10.84
N LEU A 574 -30.96 -52.95 11.31
CA LEU A 574 -30.47 -53.71 12.46
C LEU A 574 -30.34 -52.75 13.64
N ALA A 575 -30.80 -53.19 14.81
CA ALA A 575 -30.39 -52.55 16.05
C ALA A 575 -28.88 -52.73 16.20
N GLY A 576 -28.16 -51.62 16.33
CA GLY A 576 -26.72 -51.61 16.51
C GLY A 576 -26.29 -52.51 17.67
N THR A 577 -25.14 -53.16 17.53
CA THR A 577 -24.59 -54.03 18.58
C THR A 577 -24.14 -53.24 19.80
N GLU A 578 -23.80 -51.96 19.63
CA GLU A 578 -23.48 -51.04 20.71
C GLU A 578 -24.75 -50.55 21.40
N GLN A 579 -24.96 -51.04 22.63
CA GLN A 579 -26.00 -50.53 23.54
C GLN A 579 -25.38 -49.50 24.46
N LYS A 580 -25.96 -48.29 24.47
CA LYS A 580 -25.58 -47.24 25.42
C LYS A 580 -26.56 -47.29 26.58
N ASP A 581 -26.05 -47.49 27.79
CA ASP A 581 -26.85 -47.42 29.01
C ASP A 581 -27.13 -45.95 29.35
N LEU A 582 -28.41 -45.58 29.42
CA LEU A 582 -28.83 -44.23 29.82
C LEU A 582 -29.12 -44.14 31.33
N GLY A 583 -29.07 -45.27 32.05
CA GLY A 583 -29.36 -45.38 33.46
C GLY A 583 -30.85 -45.62 33.76
N VAL A 584 -31.30 -45.11 34.90
CA VAL A 584 -32.64 -45.34 35.43
C VAL A 584 -33.50 -44.09 35.22
N SER A 585 -34.73 -44.26 34.74
CA SER A 585 -35.67 -43.15 34.52
C SER A 585 -36.04 -42.42 35.83
N PRO A 586 -36.09 -41.07 35.86
CA PRO A 586 -36.02 -40.14 34.72
C PRO A 586 -34.59 -39.84 34.23
N VAL A 587 -34.34 -40.03 32.93
CA VAL A 587 -33.13 -39.58 32.24
C VAL A 587 -33.36 -38.16 31.74
N LYS A 588 -32.46 -37.20 32.05
CA LYS A 588 -32.60 -35.80 31.66
C LYS A 588 -31.53 -35.36 30.66
N GLU A 589 -31.98 -34.65 29.62
CA GLU A 589 -31.13 -33.88 28.68
C GLU A 589 -29.92 -34.65 28.14
N PHE A 590 -30.13 -35.90 27.77
CA PHE A 590 -29.06 -36.70 27.20
C PHE A 590 -28.79 -36.26 25.76
N VAL A 591 -27.57 -35.80 25.49
CA VAL A 591 -27.16 -35.37 24.15
C VAL A 591 -26.98 -36.58 23.25
N ILE A 592 -27.66 -36.55 22.10
CA ILE A 592 -27.66 -37.64 21.13
C ILE A 592 -27.60 -37.08 19.71
N PRO A 593 -26.73 -37.62 18.82
CA PRO A 593 -26.69 -37.17 17.43
C PRO A 593 -28.01 -37.45 16.72
N LYS A 594 -28.35 -36.62 15.72
CA LYS A 594 -29.46 -36.88 14.80
C LYS A 594 -29.47 -38.33 14.30
N GLY A 595 -30.64 -38.96 14.28
CA GLY A 595 -30.84 -40.30 13.74
C GLY A 595 -31.99 -41.07 14.39
N SER A 596 -32.16 -42.31 13.96
CA SER A 596 -33.16 -43.24 14.47
C SER A 596 -32.57 -44.15 15.54
N TYR A 597 -33.31 -44.34 16.62
CA TYR A 597 -32.89 -45.11 17.78
C TYR A 597 -34.04 -45.95 18.33
N VAL A 598 -33.70 -46.92 19.16
CA VAL A 598 -34.65 -47.70 19.96
C VAL A 598 -34.21 -47.67 21.39
N LEU A 599 -35.14 -47.28 22.27
CA LEU A 599 -35.04 -47.46 23.70
C LEU A 599 -35.63 -48.81 24.08
N LYS A 600 -34.90 -49.60 24.86
CA LYS A 600 -35.44 -50.75 25.58
C LYS A 600 -35.62 -50.38 27.04
N LEU A 601 -36.85 -50.54 27.51
CA LEU A 601 -37.28 -50.16 28.86
C LEU A 601 -37.58 -51.44 29.64
N ARG A 602 -36.92 -51.61 30.79
CA ARG A 602 -37.18 -52.73 31.70
C ARG A 602 -37.55 -52.22 33.07
N ALA A 603 -38.75 -52.58 33.53
CA ALA A 603 -39.22 -52.32 34.88
C ALA A 603 -39.51 -53.64 35.61
N PRO A 604 -39.27 -53.73 36.93
CA PRO A 604 -39.56 -54.94 37.70
C PRO A 604 -41.03 -55.36 37.56
N GLY A 605 -41.26 -56.65 37.27
CA GLY A 605 -42.61 -57.20 37.12
C GLY A 605 -43.38 -56.73 35.88
N ARG A 606 -42.74 -56.02 34.95
CA ARG A 606 -43.33 -55.56 33.70
C ARG A 606 -42.64 -56.24 32.50
N PRO A 607 -43.35 -56.45 31.37
CA PRO A 607 -42.74 -56.82 30.11
C PRO A 607 -41.73 -55.76 29.64
N GLU A 608 -40.71 -56.18 28.87
CA GLU A 608 -39.81 -55.25 28.18
C GLU A 608 -40.60 -54.45 27.14
N ALA A 609 -40.51 -53.13 27.19
CA ALA A 609 -41.12 -52.23 26.21
C ALA A 609 -40.07 -51.67 25.26
N ILE A 610 -40.41 -51.67 23.96
CA ILE A 610 -39.60 -51.10 22.89
C ILE A 610 -40.19 -49.75 22.52
N TYR A 611 -39.37 -48.69 22.59
CA TYR A 611 -39.77 -47.34 22.24
C TYR A 611 -38.81 -46.76 21.20
N PRO A 612 -39.17 -46.75 19.91
CA PRO A 612 -38.37 -46.12 18.89
C PRO A 612 -38.44 -44.60 19.00
N VAL A 613 -37.33 -43.95 18.69
CA VAL A 613 -37.12 -42.49 18.79
C VAL A 613 -36.46 -42.03 17.50
N ALA A 614 -36.95 -40.95 16.91
CA ALA A 614 -36.33 -40.31 15.75
C ALA A 614 -35.92 -38.90 16.18
N ILE A 615 -34.62 -38.67 16.33
CA ILE A 615 -34.08 -37.36 16.71
C ILE A 615 -33.80 -36.58 15.44
N ASN A 616 -34.57 -35.52 15.20
CA ASN A 616 -34.29 -34.54 14.16
C ASN A 616 -33.23 -33.54 14.63
N HIS A 617 -32.89 -32.64 13.72
CA HIS A 617 -31.75 -31.75 13.82
C HIS A 617 -31.93 -30.70 14.93
N GLY A 618 -31.21 -30.83 16.05
CA GLY A 618 -31.35 -29.91 17.19
C GLY A 618 -32.67 -30.03 17.94
N GLU A 619 -33.38 -31.14 17.76
CA GLU A 619 -34.67 -31.40 18.41
C GLU A 619 -34.50 -31.69 19.90
N GLU A 620 -35.40 -31.16 20.72
CA GLU A 620 -35.55 -31.54 22.12
C GLU A 620 -36.79 -32.43 22.25
N GLN A 621 -36.55 -33.71 22.55
CA GLN A 621 -37.60 -34.70 22.73
C GLN A 621 -37.75 -35.05 24.21
N SER A 622 -38.95 -34.91 24.75
CA SER A 622 -39.26 -35.20 26.15
C SER A 622 -40.50 -36.07 26.26
N ASP A 623 -40.30 -37.38 26.44
CA ASP A 623 -41.39 -38.35 26.47
C ASP A 623 -41.63 -38.95 27.86
N GLU A 624 -42.92 -39.14 28.17
CA GLU A 624 -43.39 -39.98 29.28
C GLU A 624 -43.93 -41.30 28.73
N ILE A 625 -43.20 -42.38 28.97
CA ILE A 625 -43.42 -43.69 28.36
C ILE A 625 -44.06 -44.65 29.37
N SER A 626 -45.27 -45.10 29.08
CA SER A 626 -45.96 -46.11 29.88
C SER A 626 -45.49 -47.52 29.53
N ILE A 627 -45.15 -48.34 30.54
CA ILE A 627 -44.81 -49.75 30.38
C ILE A 627 -46.02 -50.57 30.85
N PRO A 628 -46.70 -51.33 29.95
CA PRO A 628 -47.92 -52.04 30.31
C PRO A 628 -47.69 -53.13 31.37
N GLU A 629 -48.73 -53.53 32.09
CA GLU A 629 -48.63 -54.61 33.09
C GLU A 629 -48.39 -55.97 32.47
N SER A 630 -49.04 -56.24 31.34
CA SER A 630 -48.94 -57.49 30.59
C SER A 630 -49.24 -57.23 29.12
N ILE A 631 -48.68 -58.04 28.21
CA ILE A 631 -49.00 -58.02 26.79
C ILE A 631 -49.84 -59.27 26.50
N PRO A 632 -51.01 -59.17 25.86
CA PRO A 632 -51.82 -60.35 25.54
C PRO A 632 -51.08 -61.31 24.61
N ASP A 633 -51.36 -62.60 24.76
CA ASP A 633 -50.74 -63.64 23.94
C ASP A 633 -50.96 -63.37 22.44
N GLY A 634 -49.88 -63.52 21.66
CA GLY A 634 -49.91 -63.27 20.21
C GLY A 634 -49.95 -61.80 19.79
N MET A 635 -49.90 -60.85 20.73
CA MET A 635 -49.91 -59.41 20.44
C MET A 635 -48.53 -58.76 20.59
N ALA A 636 -48.31 -57.65 19.88
CA ALA A 636 -47.22 -56.71 20.08
C ALA A 636 -47.74 -55.43 20.75
N TYR A 637 -46.92 -54.80 21.58
CA TYR A 637 -47.21 -53.51 22.20
C TYR A 637 -46.64 -52.38 21.35
N VAL A 638 -47.50 -51.43 20.94
CA VAL A 638 -47.10 -50.18 20.29
C VAL A 638 -47.34 -49.04 21.27
N PRO A 639 -46.29 -48.34 21.74
CA PRO A 639 -46.41 -47.31 22.75
C PRO A 639 -47.14 -46.05 22.26
N ALA A 640 -47.74 -45.35 23.21
CA ALA A 640 -48.29 -44.02 22.99
C ALA A 640 -47.18 -43.05 22.57
N GLY A 641 -47.52 -42.07 21.75
CA GLY A 641 -46.59 -41.00 21.41
C GLY A 641 -46.74 -40.52 19.99
N GLU A 642 -45.94 -39.51 19.70
CA GLU A 642 -45.86 -38.83 18.43
C GLU A 642 -45.16 -39.69 17.38
N PHE A 643 -45.63 -39.58 16.14
CA PHE A 643 -44.92 -40.10 14.97
C PHE A 643 -45.34 -39.37 13.71
N PHE A 644 -44.48 -39.40 12.69
CA PHE A 644 -44.83 -38.89 11.37
C PHE A 644 -45.65 -39.94 10.60
N ILE A 645 -46.80 -39.53 10.05
CA ILE A 645 -47.60 -40.33 9.12
C ILE A 645 -47.52 -39.75 7.71
N GLY A 646 -47.61 -40.59 6.68
CA GLY A 646 -47.56 -40.16 5.28
C GLY A 646 -46.14 -39.90 4.79
N GLY A 647 -45.97 -38.95 3.88
CA GLY A 647 -44.67 -38.55 3.31
C GLY A 647 -44.53 -38.85 1.83
N GLU A 648 -43.29 -38.85 1.31
CA GLU A 648 -42.99 -39.02 -0.12
C GLU A 648 -43.46 -40.34 -0.72
N ASN A 649 -43.74 -41.34 0.10
CA ASN A 649 -44.21 -42.65 -0.35
C ASN A 649 -45.73 -42.85 -0.16
N SER A 650 -46.43 -41.87 0.41
CA SER A 650 -47.88 -41.94 0.67
C SER A 650 -48.67 -41.37 -0.50
N ARG A 651 -49.68 -42.08 -1.03
CA ARG A 651 -50.48 -41.57 -2.15
C ARG A 651 -51.29 -40.30 -1.82
N TYR A 652 -51.71 -40.13 -0.57
CA TYR A 652 -52.73 -39.15 -0.19
C TYR A 652 -52.27 -38.12 0.85
N TYR A 653 -51.34 -38.48 1.72
CA TYR A 653 -50.92 -37.68 2.87
C TYR A 653 -49.48 -37.17 2.76
N ARG A 654 -49.28 -35.89 3.07
CA ARG A 654 -47.96 -35.34 3.37
C ARG A 654 -47.47 -35.90 4.70
N SER A 655 -46.15 -35.82 4.90
CA SER A 655 -45.59 -36.07 6.22
C SER A 655 -46.13 -35.03 7.19
N HIS A 656 -46.78 -35.47 8.25
CA HIS A 656 -47.23 -34.62 9.35
C HIS A 656 -47.23 -35.41 10.65
N GLU A 657 -47.08 -34.70 11.75
CA GLU A 657 -47.05 -35.27 13.10
C GLU A 657 -48.45 -35.61 13.57
N ILE A 658 -48.57 -36.77 14.21
CA ILE A 658 -49.77 -37.17 14.93
C ILE A 658 -49.39 -37.90 16.21
N VAL A 659 -50.14 -37.63 17.28
CA VAL A 659 -50.04 -38.34 18.55
C VAL A 659 -51.17 -39.35 18.63
N ILE A 660 -50.82 -40.64 18.77
CA ILE A 660 -51.81 -41.71 18.99
C ILE A 660 -51.58 -42.41 20.33
N PRO A 661 -52.65 -42.87 21.01
CA PRO A 661 -52.53 -43.63 22.25
C PRO A 661 -51.83 -44.97 22.01
N GLY A 662 -51.34 -45.59 23.08
CA GLY A 662 -50.75 -46.92 23.00
C GLY A 662 -51.81 -47.99 22.74
N PHE A 663 -51.45 -49.03 21.99
CA PHE A 663 -52.35 -50.13 21.66
C PHE A 663 -51.58 -51.45 21.53
N TYR A 664 -52.30 -52.56 21.66
CA TYR A 664 -51.83 -53.88 21.28
C TYR A 664 -52.31 -54.18 19.86
N ILE A 665 -51.45 -54.78 19.04
CA ILE A 665 -51.78 -55.23 17.69
C ILE A 665 -51.40 -56.69 17.53
N LYS A 666 -52.21 -57.48 16.82
CA LYS A 666 -51.87 -58.88 16.54
C LYS A 666 -50.57 -58.95 15.75
N LYS A 667 -49.64 -59.82 16.18
CA LYS A 667 -48.30 -59.95 15.56
C LYS A 667 -48.36 -60.38 14.09
N HIS A 668 -49.37 -61.16 13.74
CA HIS A 668 -49.58 -61.75 12.41
C HIS A 668 -51.03 -61.52 11.97
N GLU A 669 -51.33 -61.75 10.70
CA GLU A 669 -52.69 -61.62 10.17
C GLU A 669 -53.65 -62.66 10.78
N ALA A 670 -54.96 -62.38 10.73
CA ALA A 670 -55.98 -63.37 11.08
C ALA A 670 -55.96 -64.53 10.09
N THR A 671 -56.06 -65.76 10.59
CA THR A 671 -56.01 -66.99 9.79
C THR A 671 -57.42 -67.52 9.48
N PHE A 672 -57.54 -68.36 8.45
CA PHE A 672 -58.79 -69.06 8.17
C PHE A 672 -59.27 -69.89 9.37
N GLY A 673 -58.36 -70.54 10.11
CA GLY A 673 -58.70 -71.33 11.30
C GLY A 673 -59.34 -70.48 12.39
N GLU A 674 -58.73 -69.34 12.72
CA GLU A 674 -59.28 -68.39 13.69
C GLU A 674 -60.63 -67.84 13.23
N TYR A 675 -60.75 -67.47 11.96
CA TYR A 675 -61.99 -66.90 11.41
C TYR A 675 -63.12 -67.95 11.31
N LEU A 676 -62.80 -69.22 11.05
CA LEU A 676 -63.76 -70.31 11.04
C LEU A 676 -64.35 -70.57 12.43
N GLU A 677 -63.62 -70.32 13.53
CA GLU A 677 -64.21 -70.37 14.87
C GLU A 677 -65.36 -69.36 15.03
N PHE A 678 -65.15 -68.13 14.55
CA PHE A 678 -66.18 -67.10 14.52
C PHE A 678 -67.36 -67.54 13.66
N TRP A 679 -67.09 -67.95 12.41
CA TRP A 679 -68.14 -68.34 11.48
C TRP A 679 -68.98 -69.52 11.99
N LYS A 680 -68.35 -70.51 12.62
CA LYS A 680 -69.03 -71.66 13.24
C LYS A 680 -69.91 -71.26 14.43
N SER A 681 -69.61 -70.14 15.11
CA SER A 681 -70.40 -69.62 16.22
C SER A 681 -71.68 -68.89 15.80
N LEU A 682 -71.82 -68.52 14.52
CA LEU A 682 -73.01 -67.88 13.96
C LEU A 682 -74.20 -68.84 13.95
N ARG A 683 -75.40 -68.32 14.27
CA ARG A 683 -76.60 -69.16 14.51
C ARG A 683 -77.47 -69.30 13.27
N THR A 684 -77.59 -68.26 12.46
CA THR A 684 -78.50 -68.25 11.30
C THR A 684 -77.78 -68.58 9.99
N ALA A 685 -78.49 -69.19 9.04
CA ALA A 685 -77.95 -69.49 7.72
C ALA A 685 -77.64 -68.21 6.94
N GLU A 686 -78.43 -67.16 7.13
CA GLU A 686 -78.25 -65.83 6.57
C GLU A 686 -76.95 -65.19 7.05
N GLU A 687 -76.66 -65.20 8.36
CA GLU A 687 -75.40 -64.69 8.90
C GLU A 687 -74.20 -65.48 8.38
N LYS A 688 -74.31 -66.82 8.35
CA LYS A 688 -73.26 -67.68 7.79
C LYS A 688 -73.00 -67.37 6.32
N LYS A 689 -74.03 -67.16 5.51
CA LYS A 689 -73.90 -66.78 4.10
C LYS A 689 -73.34 -65.35 3.93
N LYS A 690 -73.66 -64.42 4.83
CA LYS A 690 -73.14 -63.05 4.81
C LYS A 690 -71.63 -63.01 5.11
N HIS A 691 -71.18 -63.82 6.07
CA HIS A 691 -69.81 -63.78 6.59
C HIS A 691 -68.89 -64.87 6.02
N VAL A 692 -69.33 -65.61 5.00
CA VAL A 692 -68.49 -66.57 4.28
C VAL A 692 -67.41 -65.84 3.48
N ALA A 693 -66.18 -66.34 3.50
CA ALA A 693 -65.12 -65.83 2.65
C ALA A 693 -65.29 -66.34 1.22
N ARG A 694 -65.08 -65.46 0.25
CA ARG A 694 -65.19 -65.74 -1.18
C ARG A 694 -63.89 -65.47 -1.89
N VAL A 695 -63.30 -66.52 -2.45
CA VAL A 695 -61.96 -66.47 -3.06
C VAL A 695 -61.98 -66.77 -4.55
N ILE A 696 -60.96 -66.28 -5.24
CA ILE A 696 -60.61 -66.56 -6.62
C ILE A 696 -59.19 -67.15 -6.59
N PHE A 697 -58.99 -68.32 -7.20
CA PHE A 697 -57.69 -69.00 -7.19
C PHE A 697 -56.78 -68.58 -8.34
N GLU A 698 -57.36 -68.25 -9.50
CA GLU A 698 -56.61 -67.80 -10.67
C GLU A 698 -57.21 -66.49 -11.19
N SER A 699 -56.37 -65.54 -11.59
CA SER A 699 -56.82 -64.25 -12.12
C SER A 699 -57.66 -64.35 -13.41
N SER A 700 -57.63 -65.50 -14.10
CA SER A 700 -58.47 -65.83 -15.25
C SER A 700 -59.91 -66.18 -14.87
N ASP A 701 -60.15 -66.62 -13.63
CA ASP A 701 -61.48 -66.97 -13.14
C ASP A 701 -62.29 -65.71 -12.83
N ARG A 702 -63.51 -65.64 -13.39
CA ARG A 702 -64.45 -64.53 -13.14
C ARG A 702 -65.49 -64.85 -12.06
N SER A 703 -65.46 -66.06 -11.50
CA SER A 703 -66.44 -66.51 -10.50
C SER A 703 -65.79 -66.73 -9.14
N PHE A 704 -66.31 -66.04 -8.13
CA PHE A 704 -65.97 -66.28 -6.73
C PHE A 704 -66.47 -67.64 -6.26
N GLN A 705 -65.68 -68.32 -5.43
CA GLN A 705 -66.05 -69.55 -4.75
C GLN A 705 -66.04 -69.35 -3.24
N ASP A 706 -67.01 -69.93 -2.54
CA ASP A 706 -67.02 -69.93 -1.07
C ASP A 706 -65.81 -70.76 -0.57
N ALA A 707 -65.03 -70.20 0.35
CA ALA A 707 -63.75 -70.78 0.80
C ALA A 707 -63.89 -72.07 1.61
N TRP A 708 -65.10 -72.40 2.08
CA TRP A 708 -65.41 -73.63 2.81
C TRP A 708 -66.84 -74.09 2.53
N ASP A 709 -67.10 -75.38 2.77
CA ASP A 709 -68.44 -75.97 2.65
C ASP A 709 -69.35 -75.65 3.86
N ALA A 710 -70.58 -76.17 3.85
CA ALA A 710 -71.56 -75.92 4.92
C ALA A 710 -71.11 -76.39 6.32
N ASP A 711 -70.18 -77.34 6.40
CA ASP A 711 -69.62 -77.87 7.64
C ASP A 711 -68.37 -77.08 8.10
N GLY A 712 -67.92 -76.10 7.31
CA GLY A 712 -66.74 -75.29 7.59
C GLY A 712 -65.43 -76.01 7.23
N LYS A 713 -65.46 -76.95 6.28
CA LYS A 713 -64.25 -77.58 5.74
C LYS A 713 -63.75 -76.79 4.54
N LEU A 714 -62.51 -76.31 4.62
CA LEU A 714 -61.87 -75.50 3.58
C LEU A 714 -61.74 -76.24 2.26
N ILE A 715 -62.01 -75.54 1.16
CA ILE A 715 -61.76 -76.05 -0.20
C ILE A 715 -60.25 -76.05 -0.49
N ARG A 716 -59.76 -77.08 -1.18
CA ARG A 716 -58.33 -77.15 -1.54
C ARG A 716 -58.04 -76.08 -2.62
N PRO A 717 -56.88 -75.39 -2.57
CA PRO A 717 -55.70 -75.61 -1.71
C PRO A 717 -55.67 -74.83 -0.37
N LEU A 718 -56.77 -74.20 0.07
CA LEU A 718 -56.79 -73.43 1.31
C LEU A 718 -56.50 -74.29 2.54
N LYS A 719 -55.86 -73.69 3.55
CA LYS A 719 -55.48 -74.33 4.81
C LYS A 719 -55.83 -73.42 5.99
N GLU A 720 -56.10 -74.01 7.15
CA GLU A 720 -56.49 -73.25 8.34
C GLU A 720 -55.42 -72.25 8.78
N ASN A 721 -54.13 -72.55 8.56
CA ASN A 721 -53.01 -71.69 8.92
C ASN A 721 -52.67 -70.62 7.85
N PHE A 722 -53.48 -70.46 6.81
CA PHE A 722 -53.31 -69.37 5.83
C PHE A 722 -54.08 -68.13 6.31
N PRO A 723 -53.65 -66.91 5.88
CA PRO A 723 -54.39 -65.69 6.19
C PRO A 723 -55.81 -65.77 5.61
N VAL A 724 -56.81 -65.34 6.38
CA VAL A 724 -58.18 -65.23 5.89
C VAL A 724 -58.27 -64.07 4.90
N VAL A 725 -58.83 -64.34 3.73
CA VAL A 725 -58.97 -63.39 2.62
C VAL A 725 -60.32 -63.52 1.96
N GLY A 726 -60.71 -62.55 1.12
CA GLY A 726 -61.98 -62.61 0.39
C GLY A 726 -63.20 -62.41 1.29
N ILE A 727 -63.02 -61.77 2.44
CA ILE A 727 -64.12 -61.34 3.33
C ILE A 727 -64.45 -59.87 3.08
N LEU A 728 -65.64 -59.44 3.53
CA LEU A 728 -66.03 -58.03 3.54
C LEU A 728 -65.53 -57.34 4.82
N GLN A 729 -65.33 -56.02 4.76
CA GLN A 729 -65.01 -55.17 5.91
C GLN A 729 -65.94 -55.43 7.10
N GLU A 730 -67.26 -55.42 6.86
CA GLU A 730 -68.29 -55.67 7.88
C GLU A 730 -68.12 -57.04 8.57
N SER A 731 -67.52 -58.01 7.88
CA SER A 731 -67.27 -59.35 8.42
C SER A 731 -66.04 -59.40 9.30
N ALA A 732 -64.99 -58.65 8.94
CA ALA A 732 -63.82 -58.47 9.79
C ALA A 732 -64.18 -57.67 11.07
N GLU A 733 -65.05 -56.66 10.95
CA GLU A 733 -65.59 -55.92 12.09
C GLU A 733 -66.47 -56.81 12.99
N ALA A 734 -67.33 -57.66 12.41
CA ALA A 734 -68.13 -58.63 13.16
C ALA A 734 -67.25 -59.66 13.89
N TYR A 735 -66.18 -60.14 13.25
CA TYR A 735 -65.16 -60.99 13.89
C TYR A 735 -64.52 -60.28 15.09
N CYS A 736 -64.12 -59.01 14.93
CA CYS A 736 -63.53 -58.23 16.01
C CYS A 736 -64.51 -58.06 17.19
N ALA A 737 -65.79 -57.77 16.91
CA ALA A 737 -66.82 -57.66 17.93
C ALA A 737 -67.05 -58.99 18.67
N TRP A 738 -67.10 -60.11 17.95
CA TRP A 738 -67.20 -61.45 18.52
C TRP A 738 -66.00 -61.80 19.40
N LEU A 739 -64.78 -61.55 18.91
CA LEU A 739 -63.56 -61.82 19.65
C LEU A 739 -63.47 -60.95 20.91
N GLY A 740 -63.92 -59.70 20.81
CA GLY A 740 -63.97 -58.80 21.96
C GLY A 740 -64.95 -59.28 23.03
N ALA A 741 -66.13 -59.77 22.63
CA ALA A 741 -67.06 -60.41 23.55
C ALA A 741 -66.50 -61.70 24.18
N LYS A 742 -65.77 -62.52 23.40
CA LYS A 742 -65.14 -63.77 23.85
C LYS A 742 -64.01 -63.52 24.86
N THR A 743 -63.22 -62.47 24.66
CA THR A 743 -62.02 -62.16 25.46
C THR A 743 -62.26 -61.14 26.58
N GLY A 744 -63.42 -60.48 26.59
CA GLY A 744 -63.71 -59.37 27.50
C GLY A 744 -62.89 -58.10 27.24
N ARG A 745 -62.24 -58.01 26.07
CA ARG A 745 -61.40 -56.86 25.68
C ARG A 745 -61.94 -56.23 24.41
N ARG A 746 -62.06 -54.91 24.40
CA ARG A 746 -62.45 -54.18 23.18
C ARG A 746 -61.48 -54.51 22.04
N THR A 747 -62.01 -55.01 20.94
CA THR A 747 -61.24 -55.46 19.78
C THR A 747 -61.80 -54.80 18.54
N THR A 748 -60.93 -54.19 17.72
CA THR A 748 -61.32 -53.48 16.50
C THR A 748 -60.30 -53.72 15.39
N LEU A 749 -60.65 -53.36 14.16
CA LEU A 749 -59.67 -53.19 13.09
C LEU A 749 -58.73 -52.02 13.42
N PRO A 750 -57.44 -52.09 13.06
CA PRO A 750 -56.54 -50.95 13.21
C PRO A 750 -57.04 -49.76 12.41
N THR A 751 -56.85 -48.54 12.91
CA THR A 751 -56.91 -47.36 12.05
C THR A 751 -55.70 -47.35 11.10
N ALA A 752 -55.74 -46.58 10.01
CA ALA A 752 -54.61 -46.44 9.09
C ALA A 752 -53.35 -45.90 9.80
N GLU A 753 -53.54 -45.01 10.77
CA GLU A 753 -52.49 -44.44 11.62
C GLU A 753 -51.87 -45.50 12.54
N GLN A 754 -52.70 -46.32 13.20
CA GLN A 754 -52.23 -47.43 14.04
C GLN A 754 -51.45 -48.46 13.22
N TRP A 755 -51.97 -48.82 12.04
CA TRP A 755 -51.31 -49.75 11.14
C TRP A 755 -49.96 -49.21 10.68
N GLU A 756 -49.91 -47.95 10.23
CA GLU A 756 -48.68 -47.34 9.73
C GLU A 756 -47.64 -47.16 10.83
N LYS A 757 -48.03 -46.73 12.05
CA LYS A 757 -47.11 -46.70 13.18
C LYS A 757 -46.57 -48.10 13.47
N ALA A 758 -47.44 -49.10 13.55
CA ALA A 758 -47.05 -50.49 13.85
C ALA A 758 -46.09 -51.07 12.80
N ALA A 759 -46.26 -50.72 11.52
CA ALA A 759 -45.38 -51.14 10.43
C ALA A 759 -44.06 -50.37 10.42
N ARG A 760 -44.15 -49.04 10.44
CA ARG A 760 -43.07 -48.13 10.09
C ARG A 760 -42.24 -47.66 11.27
N GLY A 761 -42.78 -47.66 12.49
CA GLY A 761 -42.14 -46.97 13.61
C GLY A 761 -42.40 -45.46 13.59
N VAL A 762 -41.43 -44.67 14.02
CA VAL A 762 -41.53 -43.20 14.16
C VAL A 762 -40.58 -42.41 13.26
N ASP A 763 -39.69 -43.10 12.55
CA ASP A 763 -38.61 -42.51 11.75
C ASP A 763 -38.92 -42.38 10.26
N GLY A 764 -40.15 -42.69 9.85
CA GLY A 764 -40.61 -42.46 8.48
C GLY A 764 -40.08 -43.44 7.42
N ARG A 765 -39.41 -44.54 7.82
CA ARG A 765 -38.82 -45.55 6.92
C ARG A 765 -39.76 -46.09 5.84
N CYS A 766 -39.22 -46.54 4.72
CA CYS A 766 -40.01 -46.95 3.56
C CYS A 766 -40.78 -48.27 3.77
N PHE A 767 -40.14 -49.27 4.38
CA PHE A 767 -40.63 -50.64 4.59
C PHE A 767 -40.56 -51.01 6.08
N PRO A 768 -41.25 -52.06 6.56
CA PRO A 768 -41.23 -52.42 7.98
C PRO A 768 -39.81 -52.68 8.49
N TRP A 769 -38.99 -53.27 7.62
CA TRP A 769 -37.60 -53.56 7.87
C TRP A 769 -36.63 -52.41 7.53
N GLY A 770 -37.02 -51.27 6.95
CA GLY A 770 -36.07 -50.18 6.65
C GLY A 770 -36.30 -49.45 5.32
N ASP A 771 -35.30 -48.71 4.85
CA ASP A 771 -35.35 -47.97 3.58
C ASP A 771 -34.80 -48.79 2.39
N GLY A 772 -33.91 -49.74 2.66
CA GLY A 772 -33.43 -50.72 1.67
C GLY A 772 -34.54 -51.65 1.16
N PHE A 773 -34.79 -51.64 -0.16
CA PHE A 773 -35.72 -52.59 -0.78
C PHE A 773 -35.07 -53.97 -0.95
N ASN A 774 -35.72 -55.00 -0.41
CA ASN A 774 -35.38 -56.40 -0.65
C ASN A 774 -36.66 -57.23 -0.87
N ALA A 775 -36.81 -57.81 -2.07
CA ALA A 775 -38.00 -58.58 -2.41
C ALA A 775 -38.11 -59.91 -1.65
N GLU A 776 -36.99 -60.50 -1.23
CA GLU A 776 -36.97 -61.82 -0.56
C GLU A 776 -37.64 -61.79 0.82
N TYR A 777 -37.81 -60.60 1.39
CA TYR A 777 -38.26 -60.42 2.76
C TYR A 777 -39.76 -60.61 2.93
N ALA A 778 -40.57 -60.57 1.87
CA ALA A 778 -42.02 -60.73 1.99
C ALA A 778 -42.61 -61.47 0.78
N ASN A 779 -43.84 -61.98 0.90
CA ASN A 779 -44.56 -62.57 -0.23
C ASN A 779 -45.18 -61.47 -1.10
N ILE A 780 -44.47 -61.07 -2.14
CA ILE A 780 -44.84 -60.02 -3.08
C ILE A 780 -44.64 -60.45 -4.54
N SER A 781 -45.07 -59.63 -5.50
CA SER A 781 -45.01 -60.01 -6.91
C SER A 781 -43.59 -60.26 -7.43
N GLU A 782 -42.60 -59.51 -6.93
CA GLU A 782 -41.20 -59.63 -7.30
C GLU A 782 -40.47 -60.79 -6.60
N ASN A 783 -41.06 -61.42 -5.58
CA ASN A 783 -40.46 -62.58 -4.91
C ASN A 783 -40.87 -63.88 -5.60
N GLU A 784 -40.21 -64.20 -6.72
CA GLU A 784 -40.54 -65.39 -7.53
C GLU A 784 -40.44 -66.70 -6.75
N GLU A 785 -39.45 -66.82 -5.87
CA GLU A 785 -39.24 -68.03 -5.07
C GLU A 785 -40.36 -68.23 -4.03
N ALA A 786 -40.79 -67.16 -3.36
CA ALA A 786 -41.97 -67.21 -2.50
C ALA A 786 -43.23 -67.57 -3.29
N ARG A 787 -43.44 -66.99 -4.48
CA ARG A 787 -44.61 -67.29 -5.32
C ARG A 787 -44.62 -68.73 -5.84
N LYS A 788 -43.46 -69.30 -6.20
CA LYS A 788 -43.36 -70.73 -6.57
C LYS A 788 -43.69 -71.64 -5.39
N LYS A 789 -43.28 -71.26 -4.17
CA LYS A 789 -43.43 -72.08 -2.96
C LYS A 789 -44.82 -71.99 -2.33
N PHE A 790 -45.39 -70.79 -2.25
CA PHE A 790 -46.61 -70.50 -1.50
C PHE A 790 -47.79 -70.03 -2.38
N GLY A 791 -47.54 -69.65 -3.63
CA GLY A 791 -48.58 -69.08 -4.50
C GLY A 791 -49.04 -67.72 -4.00
N TYR A 792 -50.36 -67.56 -3.81
CA TYR A 792 -50.96 -66.31 -3.38
C TYR A 792 -50.86 -66.05 -1.87
N TRP A 793 -50.80 -67.09 -1.06
CA TRP A 793 -50.87 -66.98 0.40
C TRP A 793 -49.84 -67.87 1.06
N ALA A 794 -49.01 -67.28 1.92
CA ALA A 794 -48.12 -68.01 2.79
C ALA A 794 -48.73 -68.09 4.20
N PRO A 795 -48.46 -69.14 4.98
CA PRO A 795 -48.75 -69.13 6.41
C PRO A 795 -48.14 -67.88 7.07
N PRO A 796 -48.88 -67.15 7.93
CA PRO A 796 -48.31 -66.02 8.64
C PRO A 796 -47.04 -66.41 9.42
N GLY A 797 -46.04 -65.54 9.41
CA GLY A 797 -44.72 -65.73 10.00
C GLY A 797 -43.74 -66.51 9.10
N SER A 798 -44.10 -66.80 7.85
CA SER A 798 -43.19 -67.45 6.88
C SER A 798 -41.99 -66.57 6.51
N PHE A 799 -42.07 -65.27 6.78
CA PHE A 799 -41.08 -64.27 6.42
C PHE A 799 -40.50 -63.58 7.66
N PRO A 800 -39.52 -64.19 8.36
CA PRO A 800 -39.01 -63.68 9.64
C PRO A 800 -38.26 -62.34 9.52
N LYS A 801 -37.95 -61.88 8.30
CA LYS A 801 -37.31 -60.60 8.01
C LYS A 801 -38.31 -59.48 7.76
N ASP A 802 -39.56 -59.79 7.41
CA ASP A 802 -40.65 -58.82 7.39
C ASP A 802 -41.18 -58.63 8.80
N VAL A 803 -40.43 -57.86 9.59
CA VAL A 803 -40.76 -57.53 10.97
C VAL A 803 -40.51 -56.06 11.24
N SER A 804 -41.48 -55.39 11.86
CA SER A 804 -41.34 -54.00 12.28
C SER A 804 -40.49 -53.86 13.53
N VAL A 805 -40.12 -52.63 13.88
CA VAL A 805 -39.40 -52.32 15.12
C VAL A 805 -40.15 -52.75 16.39
N TYR A 806 -41.48 -52.90 16.31
CA TYR A 806 -42.33 -53.35 17.41
C TYR A 806 -42.53 -54.88 17.46
N GLY A 807 -41.93 -55.63 16.52
CA GLY A 807 -42.10 -57.09 16.45
C GLY A 807 -43.43 -57.51 15.82
N VAL A 808 -43.93 -56.73 14.87
CA VAL A 808 -45.13 -57.03 14.09
C VAL A 808 -44.70 -57.54 12.71
N PHE A 809 -45.21 -58.70 12.30
CA PHE A 809 -44.77 -59.44 11.12
C PHE A 809 -45.69 -59.25 9.93
N ASP A 810 -45.17 -59.62 8.75
CA ASP A 810 -45.89 -59.70 7.48
C ASP A 810 -46.58 -58.38 7.10
N MET A 811 -46.01 -57.24 7.49
CA MET A 811 -46.59 -55.92 7.19
C MET A 811 -46.16 -55.41 5.81
N GLY A 812 -45.07 -55.94 5.29
CA GLY A 812 -44.54 -55.67 3.96
C GLY A 812 -45.00 -56.68 2.91
N GLY A 813 -45.85 -57.66 3.21
CA GLY A 813 -46.36 -58.56 2.18
C GLY A 813 -47.18 -59.70 2.74
N ASN A 814 -47.46 -60.72 1.92
CA ASN A 814 -48.44 -61.78 2.16
C ASN A 814 -49.87 -61.36 1.80
N VAL A 815 -50.54 -60.56 2.63
CA VAL A 815 -51.86 -60.00 2.30
C VAL A 815 -51.90 -58.52 2.59
N ARG A 816 -52.67 -57.79 1.77
CA ARG A 816 -53.07 -56.42 2.10
C ARG A 816 -54.08 -56.45 3.24
N GLU A 817 -54.17 -55.38 4.01
CA GLU A 817 -54.93 -55.39 5.25
C GLU A 817 -55.96 -54.28 5.35
N MET A 818 -57.15 -54.68 5.78
CA MET A 818 -58.25 -53.79 6.10
C MET A 818 -57.93 -52.91 7.31
N THR A 819 -58.23 -51.62 7.19
CA THR A 819 -58.22 -50.67 8.30
C THR A 819 -59.61 -50.06 8.51
N SER A 820 -59.85 -49.45 9.66
CA SER A 820 -61.10 -48.75 9.97
C SER A 820 -61.13 -47.29 9.48
N SER A 821 -60.03 -46.77 8.94
CA SER A 821 -59.94 -45.39 8.46
C SER A 821 -60.47 -45.27 7.03
N LYS A 822 -61.28 -44.25 6.75
CA LYS A 822 -61.69 -43.85 5.39
C LYS A 822 -60.70 -42.86 4.78
N PHE A 823 -60.77 -42.63 3.48
CA PHE A 823 -60.04 -41.54 2.84
C PHE A 823 -60.64 -40.16 3.21
N ILE A 824 -59.77 -39.14 3.31
CA ILE A 824 -60.17 -37.77 3.71
C ILE A 824 -60.99 -37.05 2.61
N ASP A 825 -60.92 -37.53 1.37
CA ASP A 825 -61.64 -36.96 0.21
C ASP A 825 -63.17 -37.14 0.25
N GLY A 826 -63.70 -37.77 1.30
CA GLY A 826 -65.13 -38.05 1.45
C GLY A 826 -65.60 -39.29 0.70
N GLY A 827 -64.68 -40.11 0.17
CA GLY A 827 -64.99 -41.38 -0.47
C GLY A 827 -65.64 -42.40 0.47
N GLN A 828 -66.36 -43.36 -0.10
CA GLN A 828 -67.00 -44.45 0.67
C GLN A 828 -66.03 -45.59 1.05
N PHE A 829 -64.81 -45.60 0.50
CA PHE A 829 -63.86 -46.69 0.67
C PHE A 829 -62.97 -46.52 1.91
N TYR A 830 -62.70 -47.65 2.56
CA TYR A 830 -61.71 -47.75 3.63
C TYR A 830 -60.30 -47.86 3.06
N GLN A 831 -59.32 -47.41 3.84
CA GLN A 831 -57.91 -47.55 3.50
C GLN A 831 -57.48 -49.00 3.71
N ILE A 832 -56.86 -49.56 2.68
CA ILE A 832 -56.21 -50.87 2.72
C ILE A 832 -54.70 -50.64 2.68
N LYS A 833 -54.01 -51.18 3.68
CA LYS A 833 -52.57 -51.01 3.90
C LYS A 833 -51.81 -52.30 3.57
N GLY A 834 -50.48 -52.22 3.51
CA GLY A 834 -49.61 -53.36 3.21
C GLY A 834 -49.65 -53.81 1.75
N ALA A 835 -49.07 -54.97 1.50
CA ALA A 835 -48.87 -55.54 0.18
C ALA A 835 -49.21 -57.03 0.16
N SER A 836 -49.34 -57.59 -1.03
CA SER A 836 -49.63 -59.02 -1.25
C SER A 836 -48.75 -59.58 -2.37
N SER A 837 -48.88 -60.88 -2.64
CA SER A 837 -48.20 -61.54 -3.76
C SER A 837 -48.53 -60.95 -5.15
N SER A 838 -49.58 -60.14 -5.26
CA SER A 838 -49.97 -59.43 -6.49
C SER A 838 -49.42 -58.00 -6.56
N THR A 839 -48.82 -57.52 -5.47
CA THR A 839 -48.37 -56.14 -5.31
C THR A 839 -46.92 -56.00 -5.72
N THR A 840 -46.64 -54.98 -6.54
CA THR A 840 -45.26 -54.60 -6.92
C THR A 840 -44.62 -53.68 -5.89
N ARG A 841 -43.29 -53.56 -5.91
CA ARG A 841 -42.48 -52.65 -5.09
C ARG A 841 -43.07 -51.24 -4.99
N ARG A 842 -43.66 -50.74 -6.09
CA ARG A 842 -44.22 -49.38 -6.16
C ARG A 842 -45.27 -49.09 -5.11
N PHE A 843 -45.96 -50.12 -4.61
CA PHE A 843 -47.09 -50.00 -3.69
C PHE A 843 -46.82 -50.65 -2.33
N LEU A 844 -45.56 -51.03 -2.08
CA LEU A 844 -45.11 -51.77 -0.91
C LEU A 844 -44.88 -50.87 0.32
N TYR A 845 -44.74 -49.56 0.11
CA TYR A 845 -44.36 -48.64 1.16
C TYR A 845 -45.36 -48.62 2.31
N CYS A 846 -44.88 -48.57 3.56
CA CYS A 846 -45.76 -48.54 4.74
C CYS A 846 -46.75 -47.36 4.72
N ALA A 847 -46.32 -46.24 4.13
CA ALA A 847 -47.13 -45.03 3.99
C ALA A 847 -48.18 -45.14 2.87
N TYR A 848 -48.07 -46.12 1.98
CA TYR A 848 -49.00 -46.30 0.88
C TYR A 848 -50.36 -46.79 1.39
N ALA A 849 -51.43 -46.34 0.75
CA ALA A 849 -52.80 -46.80 1.02
C ALA A 849 -53.51 -47.03 -0.32
N SER A 850 -54.23 -48.14 -0.40
CA SER A 850 -55.06 -48.52 -1.54
C SER A 850 -56.54 -48.58 -1.15
N ASP A 851 -57.41 -48.59 -2.15
CA ASP A 851 -58.84 -48.82 -2.04
C ASP A 851 -59.26 -49.98 -2.94
N THR A 852 -60.34 -50.66 -2.60
CA THR A 852 -60.96 -51.65 -3.49
C THR A 852 -62.47 -51.74 -3.25
N PRO A 853 -63.30 -51.74 -4.31
CA PRO A 853 -64.75 -51.83 -4.18
C PRO A 853 -65.28 -53.28 -4.08
N VAL A 854 -64.43 -54.27 -4.33
CA VAL A 854 -64.77 -55.71 -4.30
C VAL A 854 -64.14 -56.35 -3.06
N ALA A 855 -64.35 -57.65 -2.83
CA ALA A 855 -63.64 -58.41 -1.79
C ALA A 855 -62.48 -59.18 -2.46
N PRO A 856 -61.27 -58.60 -2.60
CA PRO A 856 -60.20 -59.27 -3.29
C PRO A 856 -59.70 -60.46 -2.46
N SER A 857 -59.24 -61.49 -3.15
CA SER A 857 -58.66 -62.67 -2.51
C SER A 857 -57.25 -62.42 -1.97
N ASP A 858 -56.75 -61.18 -1.99
CA ASP A 858 -55.45 -60.79 -1.45
C ASP A 858 -55.56 -59.76 -0.31
N VAL A 859 -56.77 -59.52 0.19
CA VAL A 859 -57.05 -58.61 1.32
C VAL A 859 -57.52 -59.43 2.51
N GLY A 860 -56.75 -59.39 3.59
CA GLY A 860 -57.08 -59.92 4.91
C GLY A 860 -57.19 -58.82 5.94
N PHE A 861 -56.99 -59.16 7.21
CA PHE A 861 -56.99 -58.20 8.31
C PHE A 861 -56.21 -58.70 9.51
N ARG A 862 -55.88 -57.75 10.39
CA ARG A 862 -55.51 -58.00 11.78
C ARG A 862 -56.33 -57.09 12.69
N TYR A 863 -56.27 -57.33 13.99
CA TYR A 863 -57.03 -56.56 14.97
C TYR A 863 -56.11 -55.92 16.01
N VAL A 864 -56.64 -54.88 16.65
CA VAL A 864 -56.01 -54.14 17.74
C VAL A 864 -56.87 -54.20 19.00
N MET A 865 -56.23 -54.02 20.15
CA MET A 865 -56.87 -53.81 21.45
C MET A 865 -56.26 -52.57 22.12
N PRO A 866 -57.05 -51.72 22.80
CA PRO A 866 -56.50 -50.61 23.57
C PRO A 866 -55.69 -51.12 24.76
N VAL A 867 -54.71 -50.33 25.21
CA VAL A 867 -53.89 -50.65 26.40
C VAL A 867 -54.72 -50.55 27.67
N ASP A 868 -55.53 -49.49 27.76
CA ASP A 868 -56.51 -49.31 28.83
C ASP A 868 -57.79 -50.05 28.45
N GLY A 869 -58.28 -50.94 29.32
CA GLY A 869 -59.35 -51.90 29.00
C GLY A 869 -60.76 -51.33 28.77
N LYS A 870 -60.91 -50.13 28.19
CA LYS A 870 -62.19 -49.47 27.88
C LYS A 870 -62.43 -49.29 26.38
#